data_AF-A0A2L0PTY9-F1
#
_entry.id   AF-A0A2L0PTY9-F1
#
_cell.length_a   1.000
_cell.length_b   1.000
_cell.length_c   1.000
_cell.angle_alpha   90.00
_cell.angle_beta   90.00
_cell.angle_gamma   90.00
#
_symmetry.space_group_name_H-M   'P 1'
#
loop_
_entity.id
_entity.type
_entity.pdbx_description
1 polymer ?
#
loop_
_entity_poly.entity_id
_entity_poly.type
_entity_poly.pdbx_seq_one_letter_code
_entity_poly.pdbx_strand_id
1 'polypeptide(L)'
;MATIQPINVGKTDNDKTGDPLRLAMQKVNENFTEVRSDLAGRWDASSLGSAVDLNTITAPGRYHQSANANAQTGSNYPIALAGLLEVSASADGLFVYQEYTQYRSGAYSRRFWRSFYGGVWASWQELPALSQKGAANGLATLDANGKVPAAQLPAAFSAVLPTAAHDLNDYVTPGSFYQAAIAGATAGANYPAANVGFLEVTATGTPVVQVYTTRTNVAAAMQRFWRVRVASATWSAWKELADVSSVVSYAGSMPAGQDLNGYTQRGLWAVATSVIAAGGTNFPIGQSGYLLVMSAAQLGGVTVTSGVCQVYYAGNGNKVYNRSLITGTWSPWVASVDSAQLAAPGGIATLDNAGKVPQGQIPGVNARPLGAADDLNAYATPGDYSQNTNAAAAAGANYPTPLAGLLSVRFGTGSNNAVYQEYTTYTLANPRKFIRNRFQSAGVATWGAWFEQARVDQAMTHVYLTAGTDANTLVADNTFYTWSAGTPMSAGSNWPPSGAFNAGYMNVYWLSAGIVCQELSVLFTGQKPRTYVRHGNTATDTWQAWRAVGSWSNTLQMPTADCGDIYVDGAGWHRWNGTAYARFDPAIAQDLAFDSASWKVRGATGFGPNAGGVIQSTSGTGNLNVAPGTAAAGSRVNVWQDAGANASVLSFQCFPSGAYITSGRTGAGAYQPLIFEVIGYDCGRINTAATWVMGAEYSRNYLVRQAINFEGGGSRFGTLYSPQADHTSAIVFTNAAGGLVGTIQTSPSATSYNTTSDYRVKYDIEDMDGAWALRSVLKMRPRTFRMVMDDSAQDGFIAHELQEVAPLAVSGEKDAVMADSHGGAPRMKLQGVDSSKLVARLVGALQEMNRRIEDLAGQVERLRGGDGSAGSTSRSATEQ
;
A
#
# COMPACT_ATOMS: atom_id res chain seq x y z
N MET A 1 59.74 -12.13 44.09
CA MET A 1 58.81 -13.14 44.62
C MET A 1 59.03 -13.19 46.11
N ALA A 2 57.97 -13.10 46.92
CA ALA A 2 58.06 -13.21 48.37
C ALA A 2 58.66 -14.56 48.79
N THR A 3 59.65 -14.55 49.70
CA THR A 3 60.27 -15.76 50.24
C THR A 3 59.41 -16.31 51.37
N ILE A 4 58.38 -17.08 51.01
CA ILE A 4 57.38 -17.62 51.94
C ILE A 4 58.05 -18.63 52.90
N GLN A 5 57.94 -18.38 54.21
CA GLN A 5 58.36 -19.27 55.29
C GLN A 5 57.50 -20.55 55.30
N PRO A 6 58.11 -21.76 55.33
CA PRO A 6 57.35 -23.00 55.45
C PRO A 6 56.70 -23.13 56.84
N ILE A 7 55.41 -23.46 56.82
CA ILE A 7 54.59 -23.75 58.01
C ILE A 7 54.48 -25.27 58.10
N ASN A 8 55.09 -25.85 59.12
CA ASN A 8 55.15 -27.28 59.31
C ASN A 8 53.89 -27.75 60.06
N VAL A 9 52.92 -28.29 59.33
CA VAL A 9 51.80 -29.02 59.95
C VAL A 9 52.29 -30.38 60.47
N GLY A 10 51.74 -30.81 61.61
CA GLY A 10 51.91 -32.20 62.08
C GLY A 10 51.33 -33.17 61.06
N LYS A 11 51.90 -34.37 60.97
CA LYS A 11 51.50 -35.41 60.01
C LYS A 11 50.41 -36.34 60.54
N THR A 12 50.19 -36.35 61.85
CA THR A 12 49.03 -37.00 62.50
C THR A 12 48.51 -36.15 63.66
N ASP A 13 47.27 -36.42 64.07
CA ASP A 13 46.61 -35.72 65.19
C ASP A 13 47.46 -35.79 66.46
N ASN A 14 47.85 -34.61 66.97
CA ASN A 14 48.59 -34.43 68.22
C ASN A 14 49.99 -35.10 68.26
N ASP A 15 50.70 -35.20 67.13
CA ASP A 15 52.10 -35.65 67.11
C ASP A 15 53.09 -34.70 67.83
N LYS A 16 52.71 -33.42 67.99
CA LYS A 16 53.50 -32.33 68.62
C LYS A 16 54.85 -32.03 67.95
N THR A 17 55.05 -32.48 66.72
CA THR A 17 56.24 -32.22 65.88
C THR A 17 56.05 -31.08 64.90
N GLY A 18 54.80 -30.76 64.53
CA GLY A 18 54.47 -29.55 63.77
C GLY A 18 54.70 -28.26 64.56
N ASP A 19 54.74 -27.11 63.85
CA ASP A 19 54.76 -25.78 64.46
C ASP A 19 53.54 -25.62 65.40
N PRO A 20 53.72 -25.24 66.68
CA PRO A 20 52.60 -24.94 67.57
C PRO A 20 51.71 -23.86 66.96
N LEU A 21 50.38 -23.94 67.13
CA LEU A 21 49.39 -23.08 66.47
C LEU A 21 49.75 -21.57 66.50
N ARG A 22 50.29 -21.08 67.62
CA ARG A 22 50.76 -19.69 67.77
C ARG A 22 51.94 -19.34 66.85
N LEU A 23 52.91 -20.25 66.69
CA LEU A 23 54.07 -20.08 65.81
C LEU A 23 53.66 -20.17 64.33
N ALA A 24 52.78 -21.12 63.99
CA ALA A 24 52.20 -21.23 62.65
C ALA A 24 51.49 -19.92 62.26
N MET A 25 50.65 -19.34 63.13
CA MET A 25 49.97 -18.08 62.85
C MET A 25 50.91 -16.85 62.81
N GLN A 26 52.06 -16.87 63.49
CA GLN A 26 53.09 -15.83 63.28
C GLN A 26 53.69 -15.92 61.88
N LYS A 27 54.13 -17.12 61.45
CA LYS A 27 54.62 -17.37 60.08
C LYS A 27 53.59 -16.99 59.01
N VAL A 28 52.30 -17.24 59.23
CA VAL A 28 51.21 -16.79 58.33
C VAL A 28 51.20 -15.27 58.19
N ASN A 29 51.29 -14.52 59.29
CA ASN A 29 51.27 -13.05 59.26
C ASN A 29 52.56 -12.46 58.65
N GLU A 30 53.71 -13.07 58.90
CA GLU A 30 54.99 -12.73 58.26
C GLU A 30 54.93 -12.99 56.75
N ASN A 31 54.38 -14.14 56.32
CA ASN A 31 54.15 -14.46 54.92
C ASN A 31 53.19 -13.47 54.24
N PHE A 32 52.11 -13.06 54.89
CA PHE A 32 51.22 -11.99 54.38
C PHE A 32 51.92 -10.62 54.29
N THR A 33 52.94 -10.38 55.10
CA THR A 33 53.71 -9.13 55.11
C THR A 33 54.75 -9.13 54.00
N GLU A 34 55.47 -10.24 53.78
CA GLU A 34 56.37 -10.44 52.64
C GLU A 34 55.63 -10.42 51.30
N VAL A 35 54.45 -11.07 51.22
CA VAL A 35 53.58 -10.99 50.02
C VAL A 35 53.11 -9.56 49.77
N ARG A 36 52.80 -8.78 50.83
CA ARG A 36 52.47 -7.34 50.69
C ARG A 36 53.67 -6.52 50.23
N SER A 37 54.89 -6.88 50.63
CA SER A 37 56.14 -6.24 50.21
C SER A 37 56.48 -6.51 48.75
N ASP A 38 56.45 -7.78 48.31
CA ASP A 38 56.66 -8.16 46.90
C ASP A 38 55.56 -7.60 45.98
N LEU A 39 54.35 -7.38 46.51
CA LEU A 39 53.26 -6.72 45.78
C LEU A 39 53.47 -5.20 45.68
N ALA A 40 53.94 -4.53 46.73
CA ALA A 40 54.28 -3.10 46.68
C ALA A 40 55.43 -2.82 45.69
N GLY A 41 56.49 -3.63 45.73
CA GLY A 41 57.62 -3.55 44.78
C GLY A 41 57.26 -3.84 43.31
N ARG A 42 56.07 -4.40 43.03
CA ARG A 42 55.51 -4.54 41.68
C ARG A 42 54.52 -3.42 41.29
N TRP A 43 54.07 -2.64 42.27
CA TRP A 43 53.07 -1.60 42.09
C TRP A 43 53.68 -0.21 41.92
N ASP A 44 54.80 0.04 42.60
CA ASP A 44 55.57 1.29 42.53
C ASP A 44 56.42 1.38 41.25
N ALA A 45 56.54 2.59 40.69
CA ALA A 45 57.16 2.80 39.39
C ALA A 45 58.68 3.08 39.47
N SER A 46 59.51 2.19 38.94
CA SER A 46 60.98 2.30 38.95
C SER A 46 61.50 3.36 37.96
N SER A 47 62.56 4.11 38.30
CA SER A 47 63.11 5.10 37.35
C SER A 47 63.85 4.44 36.18
N LEU A 48 63.68 4.97 34.97
CA LEU A 48 64.36 4.47 33.76
C LEU A 48 65.80 4.99 33.60
N GLY A 49 66.16 6.16 34.16
CA GLY A 49 67.43 6.82 33.87
C GLY A 49 67.49 7.51 32.49
N SER A 50 68.69 7.81 32.00
CA SER A 50 68.94 8.67 30.82
C SER A 50 69.18 7.90 29.51
N ALA A 51 68.73 8.46 28.38
CA ALA A 51 69.00 7.96 27.02
C ALA A 51 68.59 6.50 26.73
N VAL A 52 67.57 6.00 27.44
CA VAL A 52 67.01 4.64 27.27
C VAL A 52 66.27 4.51 25.94
N ASP A 53 66.36 3.35 25.28
CA ASP A 53 65.45 2.96 24.20
C ASP A 53 64.23 2.22 24.77
N LEU A 54 63.00 2.72 24.56
CA LEU A 54 61.81 2.03 25.04
C LEU A 54 61.56 0.68 24.36
N ASN A 55 62.13 0.42 23.19
CA ASN A 55 62.02 -0.90 22.53
C ASN A 55 62.70 -2.03 23.32
N THR A 56 63.63 -1.73 24.23
CA THR A 56 64.34 -2.73 25.05
C THR A 56 63.68 -2.99 26.40
N ILE A 57 62.74 -2.13 26.83
CA ILE A 57 62.01 -2.29 28.09
C ILE A 57 60.81 -3.24 27.88
N THR A 58 61.12 -4.54 27.79
CA THR A 58 60.15 -5.60 27.50
C THR A 58 59.68 -6.37 28.74
N ALA A 59 60.36 -6.22 29.88
CA ALA A 59 59.96 -6.85 31.14
C ALA A 59 58.64 -6.27 31.67
N PRO A 60 57.68 -7.08 32.15
CA PRO A 60 56.46 -6.59 32.79
C PRO A 60 56.78 -5.75 34.04
N GLY A 61 56.23 -4.55 34.13
CA GLY A 61 56.48 -3.66 35.25
C GLY A 61 56.00 -2.22 35.04
N ARG A 62 56.10 -1.42 36.09
CA ARG A 62 55.87 0.02 36.06
C ARG A 62 57.19 0.76 36.12
N TYR A 63 57.39 1.69 35.20
CA TYR A 63 58.60 2.48 35.08
C TYR A 63 58.25 3.95 34.88
N HIS A 64 59.10 4.86 35.32
CA HIS A 64 58.92 6.29 35.09
C HIS A 64 60.18 6.92 34.49
N GLN A 65 60.00 7.73 33.45
CA GLN A 65 61.04 8.61 32.93
C GLN A 65 60.98 9.93 33.69
N SER A 66 61.97 10.18 34.54
CA SER A 66 61.99 11.30 35.49
C SER A 66 62.25 12.67 34.86
N ALA A 67 62.75 12.76 33.62
CA ALA A 67 63.11 14.04 32.99
C ALA A 67 62.83 14.09 31.47
N ASN A 68 62.37 15.25 30.98
CA ASN A 68 62.10 15.48 29.55
C ASN A 68 63.34 15.27 28.67
N ALA A 69 64.52 15.74 29.11
CA ALA A 69 65.77 15.61 28.36
C ALA A 69 66.18 14.14 28.11
N ASN A 70 65.83 13.24 29.03
CA ASN A 70 66.08 11.80 28.91
C ASN A 70 65.12 11.13 27.91
N ALA A 71 63.88 11.62 27.81
CA ALA A 71 62.91 11.19 26.79
C ALA A 71 63.17 11.81 25.41
N GLN A 72 63.97 12.89 25.34
CA GLN A 72 64.41 13.54 24.10
C GLN A 72 65.68 12.91 23.53
N THR A 73 66.56 12.40 24.40
CA THR A 73 67.79 11.68 24.01
C THR A 73 67.61 10.16 23.95
N GLY A 74 66.53 9.63 24.52
CA GLY A 74 66.15 8.22 24.44
C GLY A 74 65.35 7.88 23.17
N SER A 75 65.37 6.61 22.79
CA SER A 75 64.77 6.12 21.54
C SER A 75 63.36 5.55 21.72
N ASN A 76 62.57 5.56 20.65
CA ASN A 76 61.24 4.95 20.54
C ASN A 76 60.16 5.42 21.56
N TYR A 77 60.35 6.58 22.20
CA TYR A 77 59.29 7.26 22.95
C TYR A 77 58.16 7.72 22.01
N PRO A 78 56.88 7.66 22.43
CA PRO A 78 55.75 8.22 21.65
C PRO A 78 55.78 9.75 21.60
N ILE A 79 56.37 10.37 22.62
CA ILE A 79 56.50 11.80 22.79
C ILE A 79 57.80 12.08 23.53
N ALA A 80 58.55 13.09 23.07
CA ALA A 80 59.85 13.45 23.59
C ALA A 80 59.75 14.27 24.90
N LEU A 81 59.04 13.71 25.89
CA LEU A 81 58.71 14.29 27.20
C LEU A 81 58.60 13.19 28.27
N ALA A 82 58.84 13.54 29.53
CA ALA A 82 58.76 12.66 30.70
C ALA A 82 57.37 11.97 30.84
N GLY A 83 57.33 10.84 31.54
CA GLY A 83 56.11 10.04 31.64
C GLY A 83 56.28 8.70 32.37
N LEU A 84 55.15 8.10 32.71
CA LEU A 84 55.06 6.73 33.22
C LEU A 84 54.96 5.76 32.04
N LEU A 85 55.87 4.80 31.96
CA LEU A 85 55.78 3.64 31.08
C LEU A 85 55.26 2.44 31.87
N GLU A 86 54.11 1.93 31.50
CA GLU A 86 53.55 0.68 32.02
C GLU A 86 53.77 -0.40 30.95
N VAL A 87 54.42 -1.51 31.33
CA VAL A 87 54.76 -2.62 30.43
C VAL A 87 54.07 -3.89 30.91
N SER A 88 53.42 -4.60 30.00
CA SER A 88 52.78 -5.90 30.24
C SER A 88 53.17 -6.85 29.13
N ALA A 89 53.83 -7.96 29.45
CA ALA A 89 54.27 -8.95 28.46
C ALA A 89 53.75 -10.35 28.78
N SER A 90 53.64 -11.18 27.73
CA SER A 90 53.48 -12.62 27.87
C SER A 90 54.72 -13.26 28.53
N ALA A 91 54.56 -14.43 29.15
CA ALA A 91 55.65 -15.10 29.89
C ALA A 91 56.83 -15.56 29.01
N ASP A 92 56.63 -15.63 27.70
CA ASP A 92 57.64 -15.92 26.67
C ASP A 92 58.28 -14.65 26.06
N GLY A 93 57.80 -13.45 26.43
CA GLY A 93 58.25 -12.17 25.89
C GLY A 93 57.83 -11.88 24.43
N LEU A 94 57.05 -12.75 23.78
CA LEU A 94 56.69 -12.61 22.36
C LEU A 94 55.62 -11.55 22.09
N PHE A 95 54.79 -11.25 23.08
CA PHE A 95 53.83 -10.15 23.09
C PHE A 95 54.21 -9.16 24.18
N VAL A 96 54.52 -7.91 23.83
CA VAL A 96 54.80 -6.86 24.82
C VAL A 96 53.90 -5.66 24.55
N TYR A 97 52.98 -5.40 25.46
CA TYR A 97 52.17 -4.19 25.45
C TYR A 97 52.88 -3.11 26.26
N GLN A 98 52.94 -1.91 25.70
CA GLN A 98 53.47 -0.73 26.38
C GLN A 98 52.42 0.38 26.36
N GLU A 99 52.22 1.03 27.50
CA GLU A 99 51.42 2.23 27.63
C GLU A 99 52.23 3.35 28.29
N TYR A 100 52.40 4.47 27.58
CA TYR A 100 53.17 5.63 28.04
C TYR A 100 52.23 6.79 28.36
N THR A 101 52.17 7.18 29.62
CA THR A 101 51.38 8.29 30.13
C THR A 101 52.29 9.49 30.36
N GLN A 102 52.15 10.55 29.55
CA GLN A 102 52.97 11.76 29.69
C GLN A 102 52.81 12.39 31.08
N TYR A 103 53.92 12.67 31.76
CA TYR A 103 53.94 13.42 33.01
C TYR A 103 53.98 14.92 32.71
N ARG A 104 52.94 15.64 33.14
CA ARG A 104 52.79 17.09 32.90
C ARG A 104 51.84 17.69 33.93
N SER A 105 52.11 18.92 34.37
CA SER A 105 51.11 19.79 35.01
C SER A 105 50.38 20.63 33.95
N GLY A 106 49.04 20.61 33.96
CA GLY A 106 48.19 21.34 33.01
C GLY A 106 47.12 20.47 32.35
N ALA A 107 46.39 21.07 31.41
CA ALA A 107 45.03 20.67 30.99
C ALA A 107 44.77 19.17 30.76
N TYR A 108 45.72 18.41 30.17
CA TYR A 108 45.69 16.95 30.17
C TYR A 108 47.08 16.34 29.90
N SER A 109 47.28 15.13 30.42
CA SER A 109 48.35 14.22 30.02
C SER A 109 47.93 13.45 28.77
N ARG A 110 48.81 13.37 27.77
CA ARG A 110 48.64 12.48 26.61
C ARG A 110 49.03 11.07 27.01
N ARG A 111 48.18 10.07 26.75
CA ARG A 111 48.46 8.64 27.01
C ARG A 111 48.55 7.92 25.67
N PHE A 112 49.55 7.08 25.50
CA PHE A 112 49.81 6.37 24.25
C PHE A 112 49.98 4.89 24.51
N TRP A 113 49.54 4.02 23.63
CA TRP A 113 49.75 2.58 23.76
C TRP A 113 50.26 1.95 22.45
N ARG A 114 50.96 0.83 22.56
CA ARG A 114 51.38 -0.02 21.43
C ARG A 114 51.58 -1.47 21.86
N SER A 115 51.76 -2.34 20.87
CA SER A 115 52.20 -3.73 21.06
C SER A 115 53.47 -4.04 20.27
N PHE A 116 54.28 -4.94 20.82
CA PHE A 116 55.31 -5.71 20.13
C PHE A 116 54.74 -7.07 19.77
N TYR A 117 54.96 -7.52 18.54
CA TYR A 117 54.60 -8.86 18.10
C TYR A 117 55.46 -9.28 16.90
N GLY A 118 55.82 -10.56 16.82
CA GLY A 118 56.59 -11.10 15.68
C GLY A 118 57.96 -10.44 15.46
N GLY A 119 58.57 -9.90 16.51
CA GLY A 119 59.85 -9.17 16.42
C GLY A 119 59.74 -7.69 16.03
N VAL A 120 58.53 -7.15 15.85
CA VAL A 120 58.28 -5.77 15.39
C VAL A 120 57.40 -5.01 16.37
N TRP A 121 57.73 -3.73 16.62
CA TRP A 121 56.88 -2.81 17.38
C TRP A 121 55.85 -2.14 16.47
N ALA A 122 54.58 -2.19 16.85
CA ALA A 122 53.54 -1.35 16.26
C ALA A 122 53.76 0.14 16.61
N SER A 123 53.32 1.02 15.72
CA SER A 123 53.33 2.47 15.96
C SER A 123 52.43 2.85 17.13
N TRP A 124 52.94 3.71 18.02
CA TRP A 124 52.19 4.27 19.15
C TRP A 124 50.86 4.91 18.72
N GLN A 125 49.77 4.51 19.38
CA GLN A 125 48.42 5.05 19.22
C GLN A 125 48.08 5.94 20.42
N GLU A 126 47.54 7.14 20.20
CA GLU A 126 47.14 8.05 21.28
C GLU A 126 45.72 7.75 21.78
N LEU A 127 45.57 7.72 23.10
CA LEU A 127 44.31 7.72 23.82
C LEU A 127 43.98 9.18 24.18
N PRO A 128 43.02 9.82 23.49
CA PRO A 128 42.72 11.23 23.70
C PRO A 128 42.00 11.48 25.04
N ALA A 129 42.26 12.64 25.64
CA ALA A 129 41.70 13.02 26.92
C ALA A 129 40.25 13.54 26.79
N LEU A 130 39.43 13.29 27.82
CA LEU A 130 38.03 13.78 27.89
C LEU A 130 37.91 15.30 27.76
N SER A 131 38.93 16.05 28.19
CA SER A 131 39.03 17.51 28.03
C SER A 131 39.17 18.00 26.58
N GLN A 132 39.48 17.12 25.63
CA GLN A 132 39.47 17.44 24.20
C GLN A 132 38.05 17.31 23.60
N LYS A 133 37.09 16.72 24.30
CA LYS A 133 35.74 16.44 23.78
C LYS A 133 34.88 17.71 23.78
N GLY A 134 34.50 18.19 22.59
CA GLY A 134 33.72 19.41 22.38
C GLY A 134 34.52 20.72 22.39
N ALA A 135 35.85 20.65 22.46
CA ALA A 135 36.73 21.82 22.42
C ALA A 135 37.11 22.21 20.97
N ALA A 136 37.47 23.48 20.75
CA ALA A 136 38.00 23.94 19.46
C ALA A 136 39.32 23.21 19.13
N ASN A 137 39.44 22.70 17.89
CA ASN A 137 40.50 21.79 17.44
C ASN A 137 40.62 20.49 18.27
N GLY A 138 39.58 20.13 19.02
CA GLY A 138 39.45 18.87 19.76
C GLY A 138 38.64 17.81 19.00
N LEU A 139 38.14 16.82 19.74
CA LEU A 139 37.24 15.80 19.24
C LEU A 139 35.79 16.27 19.36
N ALA A 140 35.03 16.24 18.26
CA ALA A 140 33.62 16.61 18.28
C ALA A 140 32.82 15.77 19.28
N THR A 141 31.91 16.39 20.03
CA THR A 141 30.94 15.65 20.85
C THR A 141 29.95 14.95 19.93
N LEU A 142 29.51 13.75 20.31
CA LEU A 142 28.30 13.15 19.76
C LEU A 142 27.13 13.38 20.71
N ASP A 143 25.94 13.60 20.16
CA ASP A 143 24.67 13.65 20.87
C ASP A 143 24.20 12.24 21.29
N ALA A 144 23.02 12.16 21.95
CA ALA A 144 22.44 10.90 22.41
C ALA A 144 22.09 9.91 21.26
N ASN A 145 22.06 10.38 20.01
CA ASN A 145 21.82 9.57 18.81
C ASN A 145 23.12 9.27 18.03
N GLY A 146 24.29 9.60 18.60
CA GLY A 146 25.59 9.33 17.99
C GLY A 146 26.00 10.31 16.89
N LYS A 147 25.42 11.51 16.80
CA LYS A 147 25.75 12.52 15.76
C LYS A 147 26.43 13.76 16.32
N VAL A 148 27.32 14.37 15.53
CA VAL A 148 27.94 15.66 15.86
C VAL A 148 26.87 16.76 15.85
N PRO A 149 26.67 17.53 16.94
CA PRO A 149 25.73 18.64 16.97
C PRO A 149 26.04 19.67 15.89
N ALA A 150 25.00 20.20 15.23
CA ALA A 150 25.14 21.08 14.06
C ALA A 150 26.00 22.35 14.29
N ALA A 151 26.15 22.78 15.55
CA ALA A 151 27.02 23.88 15.95
C ALA A 151 28.54 23.58 15.85
N GLN A 152 28.95 22.38 15.41
CA GLN A 152 30.34 21.91 15.34
C GLN A 152 30.79 21.52 13.91
N LEU A 153 30.08 21.92 12.84
CA LEU A 153 30.35 21.50 11.45
C LEU A 153 30.81 22.65 10.53
N PRO A 154 31.71 22.40 9.53
CA PRO A 154 32.20 23.44 8.61
C PRO A 154 31.28 23.72 7.40
N ALA A 155 31.56 24.80 6.67
CA ALA A 155 30.88 25.16 5.42
C ALA A 155 31.27 24.24 4.23
N ALA A 156 30.35 24.02 3.30
CA ALA A 156 30.43 22.96 2.29
C ALA A 156 30.93 23.41 0.91
N PHE A 157 31.71 22.54 0.25
CA PHE A 157 31.97 22.56 -1.19
C PHE A 157 31.05 21.56 -1.91
N SER A 158 30.65 21.86 -3.15
CA SER A 158 29.73 20.99 -3.91
C SER A 158 30.42 19.79 -4.56
N ALA A 159 29.92 18.58 -4.32
CA ALA A 159 30.47 17.35 -4.90
C ALA A 159 30.05 17.14 -6.37
N VAL A 160 30.95 16.68 -7.25
CA VAL A 160 30.65 16.56 -8.68
C VAL A 160 29.75 15.35 -8.98
N LEU A 161 28.71 15.54 -9.80
CA LEU A 161 27.77 14.49 -10.22
C LEU A 161 28.31 13.70 -11.43
N PRO A 162 27.91 12.42 -11.62
CA PRO A 162 28.41 11.58 -12.71
C PRO A 162 28.11 12.12 -14.10
N THR A 163 28.97 11.79 -15.07
CA THR A 163 28.77 12.11 -16.50
C THR A 163 28.10 10.98 -17.30
N ALA A 164 27.88 9.82 -16.67
CA ALA A 164 27.08 8.70 -17.17
C ALA A 164 25.68 8.69 -16.51
N ALA A 165 24.82 7.74 -16.89
CA ALA A 165 23.45 7.64 -16.36
C ALA A 165 23.40 7.41 -14.84
N HIS A 166 22.56 8.20 -14.15
CA HIS A 166 22.30 8.20 -12.71
C HIS A 166 20.97 8.94 -12.44
N ASP A 167 20.27 8.73 -11.32
CA ASP A 167 19.00 9.42 -11.04
C ASP A 167 19.15 10.50 -9.96
N LEU A 168 18.66 11.73 -10.21
CA LEU A 168 18.61 12.75 -9.16
C LEU A 168 17.70 12.37 -7.98
N ASN A 169 16.78 11.42 -8.16
CA ASN A 169 15.95 10.89 -7.08
C ASN A 169 16.76 10.15 -6.00
N ASP A 170 17.99 9.70 -6.30
CA ASP A 170 18.87 9.01 -5.37
C ASP A 170 19.62 9.99 -4.44
N TYR A 171 19.73 11.26 -4.84
CA TYR A 171 20.46 12.31 -4.11
C TYR A 171 19.57 12.91 -3.01
N VAL A 172 19.38 12.13 -1.94
CA VAL A 172 18.45 12.41 -0.84
C VAL A 172 19.12 12.79 0.48
N THR A 173 20.43 12.61 0.57
CA THR A 173 21.26 13.07 1.70
C THR A 173 21.55 14.56 1.57
N PRO A 174 21.49 15.37 2.66
CA PRO A 174 21.80 16.79 2.60
C PRO A 174 23.20 17.08 2.08
N GLY A 175 23.31 18.05 1.19
CA GLY A 175 24.57 18.45 0.58
C GLY A 175 24.37 19.20 -0.73
N SER A 176 25.39 19.92 -1.16
CA SER A 176 25.42 20.54 -2.48
C SER A 176 26.23 19.68 -3.44
N PHE A 177 25.79 19.61 -4.69
CA PHE A 177 26.39 18.84 -5.76
C PHE A 177 26.45 19.68 -7.05
N TYR A 178 27.31 19.32 -8.00
CA TYR A 178 27.49 20.05 -9.26
C TYR A 178 27.57 19.09 -10.45
N GLN A 179 26.61 19.17 -11.37
CA GLN A 179 26.70 18.50 -12.66
C GLN A 179 27.61 19.32 -13.58
N ALA A 180 28.78 18.78 -13.87
CA ALA A 180 29.84 19.48 -14.60
C ALA A 180 29.76 19.36 -16.14
N ALA A 181 28.99 18.39 -16.68
CA ALA A 181 28.82 18.23 -18.13
C ALA A 181 27.35 18.03 -18.53
N ILE A 182 26.93 18.66 -19.64
CA ILE A 182 25.55 18.57 -20.14
C ILE A 182 25.19 17.10 -20.41
N ALA A 183 26.12 16.31 -20.97
CA ALA A 183 25.94 14.89 -21.20
C ALA A 183 25.54 14.09 -19.94
N GLY A 184 26.02 14.48 -18.75
CA GLY A 184 25.62 13.86 -17.48
C GLY A 184 24.18 14.19 -17.07
N ALA A 185 23.71 15.41 -17.35
CA ALA A 185 22.30 15.79 -17.16
C ALA A 185 21.38 15.18 -18.22
N THR A 186 21.87 14.93 -19.44
CA THR A 186 21.11 14.28 -20.53
C THR A 186 21.00 12.77 -20.36
N ALA A 187 22.06 12.12 -19.87
CA ALA A 187 22.06 10.69 -19.55
C ALA A 187 21.39 10.39 -18.19
N GLY A 188 21.30 11.39 -17.31
CA GLY A 188 20.73 11.25 -15.97
C GLY A 188 19.20 11.38 -15.94
N ALA A 189 18.57 10.67 -15.01
CA ALA A 189 17.13 10.72 -14.78
C ALA A 189 16.74 11.82 -13.78
N ASN A 190 15.49 12.29 -13.91
CA ASN A 190 14.83 13.28 -13.03
C ASN A 190 15.52 14.65 -12.88
N TYR A 191 16.42 15.03 -13.79
CA TYR A 191 16.85 16.41 -13.96
C TYR A 191 15.65 17.32 -14.36
N PRO A 192 15.58 18.58 -13.89
CA PRO A 192 14.56 19.53 -14.34
C PRO A 192 14.80 20.02 -15.77
N ALA A 193 16.08 20.12 -16.14
CA ALA A 193 16.55 20.48 -17.47
C ALA A 193 17.87 19.74 -17.74
N ALA A 194 18.06 19.25 -18.96
CA ALA A 194 19.27 18.58 -19.39
C ALA A 194 20.42 19.60 -19.62
N ASN A 195 20.96 20.13 -18.53
CA ASN A 195 22.00 21.15 -18.55
C ASN A 195 22.88 21.10 -17.29
N VAL A 196 24.10 21.64 -17.36
CA VAL A 196 25.01 21.75 -16.19
C VAL A 196 24.42 22.66 -15.13
N GLY A 197 24.78 22.45 -13.87
CA GLY A 197 24.15 23.17 -12.77
C GLY A 197 24.47 22.62 -11.39
N PHE A 198 24.09 23.39 -10.37
CA PHE A 198 24.20 23.01 -8.97
C PHE A 198 22.91 22.37 -8.48
N LEU A 199 23.00 21.17 -7.90
CA LEU A 199 21.94 20.53 -7.14
C LEU A 199 22.17 20.76 -5.65
N GLU A 200 21.29 21.51 -5.01
CA GLU A 200 21.30 21.75 -3.56
C GLU A 200 20.24 20.81 -2.95
N VAL A 201 20.68 19.82 -2.18
CA VAL A 201 19.80 18.87 -1.46
C VAL A 201 19.69 19.28 0.00
N THR A 202 18.46 19.52 0.47
CA THR A 202 18.17 19.85 1.87
C THR A 202 17.14 18.86 2.41
N ALA A 203 17.50 18.10 3.44
CA ALA A 203 16.65 17.06 4.01
C ALA A 203 16.89 16.85 5.50
N THR A 204 15.91 16.25 6.17
CA THR A 204 16.05 15.67 7.52
C THR A 204 15.54 14.22 7.56
N GLY A 205 15.22 13.65 6.40
CA GLY A 205 14.50 12.39 6.23
C GLY A 205 13.61 12.46 5.00
N THR A 206 12.29 12.37 5.18
CA THR A 206 11.29 12.84 4.21
C THR A 206 10.47 13.93 4.90
N PRO A 207 10.25 15.11 4.28
CA PRO A 207 10.57 15.47 2.91
C PRO A 207 12.06 15.72 2.62
N VAL A 208 12.42 15.60 1.33
CA VAL A 208 13.71 16.04 0.76
C VAL A 208 13.39 17.20 -0.17
N VAL A 209 13.94 18.38 0.08
CA VAL A 209 13.92 19.49 -0.89
C VAL A 209 15.12 19.36 -1.79
N GLN A 210 14.91 19.52 -3.10
CA GLN A 210 15.99 19.71 -4.06
C GLN A 210 15.79 21.05 -4.78
N VAL A 211 16.85 21.82 -4.91
CA VAL A 211 16.92 23.01 -5.77
C VAL A 211 17.97 22.74 -6.84
N TYR A 212 17.65 22.95 -8.11
CA TYR A 212 18.60 22.84 -9.21
C TYR A 212 18.75 24.18 -9.91
N THR A 213 19.97 24.72 -9.91
CA THR A 213 20.28 25.99 -10.56
C THR A 213 21.13 25.70 -11.79
N THR A 214 20.57 25.86 -12.99
CA THR A 214 21.33 25.65 -14.22
C THR A 214 22.40 26.73 -14.36
N ARG A 215 23.58 26.32 -14.82
CA ARG A 215 24.64 27.21 -15.26
C ARG A 215 24.66 27.17 -16.79
N THR A 216 24.60 28.32 -17.42
CA THR A 216 24.84 28.46 -18.86
C THR A 216 25.86 29.57 -19.10
N ASN A 217 26.30 29.74 -20.34
CA ASN A 217 27.16 30.87 -20.70
C ASN A 217 26.36 32.14 -21.10
N VAL A 218 25.03 32.14 -20.89
CA VAL A 218 24.12 33.24 -21.24
C VAL A 218 23.21 33.51 -20.05
N ALA A 219 23.43 34.63 -19.35
CA ALA A 219 22.76 34.91 -18.07
C ALA A 219 21.22 34.84 -18.13
N ALA A 220 20.62 35.36 -19.21
CA ALA A 220 19.16 35.30 -19.45
C ALA A 220 18.60 33.90 -19.76
N ALA A 221 19.46 32.87 -19.82
CA ALA A 221 19.09 31.47 -19.99
C ALA A 221 19.50 30.60 -18.79
N MET A 222 19.85 31.21 -17.66
CA MET A 222 20.03 30.52 -16.38
C MET A 222 18.66 30.36 -15.70
N GLN A 223 18.35 29.15 -15.23
CA GLN A 223 17.06 28.77 -14.69
C GLN A 223 17.23 28.15 -13.30
N ARG A 224 16.36 28.50 -12.36
CA ARG A 224 16.38 27.94 -10.99
C ARG A 224 15.08 27.18 -10.72
N PHE A 225 15.20 25.88 -10.50
CA PHE A 225 14.10 24.97 -10.24
C PHE A 225 14.13 24.49 -8.79
N TRP A 226 12.97 24.16 -8.23
CA TRP A 226 12.85 23.47 -6.94
C TRP A 226 11.80 22.36 -7.00
N ARG A 227 12.00 21.29 -6.22
CA ARG A 227 11.02 20.22 -6.00
C ARG A 227 11.13 19.66 -4.59
N VAL A 228 10.13 18.87 -4.19
CA VAL A 228 10.08 18.23 -2.88
C VAL A 228 9.70 16.75 -3.02
N ARG A 229 10.49 15.86 -2.42
CA ARG A 229 10.11 14.47 -2.17
C ARG A 229 9.06 14.45 -1.07
N VAL A 230 7.81 14.18 -1.42
CA VAL A 230 6.66 14.24 -0.51
C VAL A 230 6.36 12.90 0.19
N ALA A 231 6.86 11.79 -0.35
CA ALA A 231 6.80 10.46 0.27
C ALA A 231 8.03 9.62 -0.11
N SER A 232 8.22 8.45 0.51
CA SER A 232 9.44 7.63 0.42
C SER A 232 9.92 7.25 -1.00
N ALA A 233 9.07 7.33 -2.03
CA ALA A 233 9.48 7.24 -3.44
C ALA A 233 8.91 8.37 -4.32
N THR A 234 8.09 9.28 -3.77
CA THR A 234 7.27 10.21 -4.55
C THR A 234 7.85 11.62 -4.51
N TRP A 235 8.18 12.15 -5.68
CA TRP A 235 8.62 13.54 -5.87
C TRP A 235 7.50 14.39 -6.46
N SER A 236 7.43 15.66 -6.04
CA SER A 236 6.72 16.68 -6.82
C SER A 236 7.39 16.87 -8.17
N ALA A 237 6.63 17.33 -9.16
CA ALA A 237 7.22 17.95 -10.33
C ALA A 237 8.17 19.10 -9.92
N TRP A 238 9.19 19.33 -10.73
CA TRP A 238 10.03 20.51 -10.63
C TRP A 238 9.23 21.77 -10.95
N LYS A 239 9.47 22.84 -10.20
CA LYS A 239 8.85 24.17 -10.37
C LYS A 239 9.94 25.20 -10.58
N GLU A 240 9.81 26.00 -11.63
CA GLU A 240 10.76 27.06 -11.96
C GLU A 240 10.47 28.35 -11.17
N LEU A 241 11.53 29.08 -10.82
CA LEU A 241 11.49 30.43 -10.28
C LEU A 241 11.79 31.40 -11.42
N ALA A 242 10.76 32.12 -11.89
CA ALA A 242 10.80 32.82 -13.17
C ALA A 242 11.38 34.24 -13.11
N ASP A 243 12.07 34.62 -14.18
CA ASP A 243 12.57 35.97 -14.46
C ASP A 243 11.45 36.91 -14.98
N VAL A 244 11.70 38.22 -15.04
CA VAL A 244 10.72 39.26 -15.44
C VAL A 244 10.22 39.09 -16.88
N SER A 245 10.97 38.38 -17.71
CA SER A 245 10.57 37.85 -19.02
C SER A 245 9.29 36.98 -19.01
N SER A 246 8.83 36.52 -17.84
CA SER A 246 7.58 35.79 -17.66
C SER A 246 6.32 36.67 -17.50
N VAL A 247 6.47 37.99 -17.33
CA VAL A 247 5.36 38.96 -17.22
C VAL A 247 4.84 39.32 -18.63
N VAL A 248 3.73 40.08 -18.75
CA VAL A 248 3.23 40.55 -20.06
C VAL A 248 4.12 41.68 -20.58
N SER A 249 5.14 41.31 -21.35
CA SER A 249 6.07 42.25 -21.99
C SER A 249 5.46 42.99 -23.18
N TYR A 250 5.76 44.28 -23.33
CA TYR A 250 5.52 45.00 -24.58
C TYR A 250 6.53 44.54 -25.64
N ALA A 251 6.02 44.12 -26.79
CA ALA A 251 6.76 43.43 -27.84
C ALA A 251 7.03 44.30 -29.10
N GLY A 252 6.71 45.60 -29.03
CA GLY A 252 7.05 46.59 -30.06
C GLY A 252 6.02 46.73 -31.18
N SER A 253 6.45 47.36 -32.29
CA SER A 253 5.62 47.52 -33.49
C SER A 253 5.65 46.26 -34.34
N MET A 254 4.48 45.82 -34.79
CA MET A 254 4.31 44.70 -35.70
C MET A 254 4.85 45.06 -37.11
N PRO A 255 5.66 44.19 -37.75
CA PRO A 255 6.07 44.35 -39.15
C PRO A 255 4.90 44.25 -40.13
N ALA A 256 5.12 44.56 -41.41
CA ALA A 256 4.15 44.29 -42.47
C ALA A 256 4.06 42.78 -42.81
N GLY A 257 2.97 42.37 -43.48
CA GLY A 257 2.82 41.01 -44.03
C GLY A 257 2.74 39.88 -43.01
N GLN A 258 2.29 40.17 -41.78
CA GLN A 258 2.27 39.22 -40.67
C GLN A 258 0.99 38.38 -40.63
N ASP A 259 1.08 37.17 -40.09
CA ASP A 259 -0.07 36.31 -39.81
C ASP A 259 -0.37 36.29 -38.30
N LEU A 260 -1.54 36.79 -37.89
CA LEU A 260 -1.90 36.82 -36.46
C LEU A 260 -2.05 35.43 -35.83
N ASN A 261 -2.22 34.35 -36.61
CA ASN A 261 -2.25 32.99 -36.07
C ASN A 261 -0.89 32.54 -35.52
N GLY A 262 0.22 33.13 -35.98
CA GLY A 262 1.56 32.87 -35.46
C GLY A 262 1.82 33.47 -34.08
N TYR A 263 1.08 34.52 -33.72
CA TYR A 263 1.24 35.28 -32.47
C TYR A 263 0.56 34.53 -31.30
N THR A 264 1.14 33.38 -30.95
CA THR A 264 0.67 32.47 -29.87
C THR A 264 1.35 32.71 -28.52
N GLN A 265 2.40 33.54 -28.50
CA GLN A 265 3.19 33.89 -27.33
C GLN A 265 2.58 35.09 -26.59
N ARG A 266 2.76 35.15 -25.26
CA ARG A 266 2.32 36.26 -24.40
C ARG A 266 3.01 37.57 -24.78
N GLY A 267 2.25 38.63 -25.03
CA GLY A 267 2.81 39.95 -25.33
C GLY A 267 1.79 40.98 -25.82
N LEU A 268 2.25 42.20 -26.06
CA LEU A 268 1.46 43.32 -26.61
C LEU A 268 2.20 43.96 -27.79
N TRP A 269 1.56 44.04 -28.96
CA TRP A 269 2.11 44.61 -30.19
C TRP A 269 1.31 45.81 -30.69
N ALA A 270 1.99 46.83 -31.20
CA ALA A 270 1.39 47.98 -31.87
C ALA A 270 1.29 47.74 -33.39
N VAL A 271 0.12 47.94 -33.99
CA VAL A 271 -0.11 47.80 -35.43
C VAL A 271 -0.22 49.20 -36.03
N ALA A 272 0.93 49.78 -36.36
CA ALA A 272 1.10 51.21 -36.58
C ALA A 272 0.30 51.80 -37.77
N THR A 273 -0.07 50.99 -38.78
CA THR A 273 -0.83 51.46 -39.94
C THR A 273 -1.88 50.43 -40.39
N SER A 274 -2.98 50.89 -40.98
CA SER A 274 -3.98 50.00 -41.61
C SER A 274 -3.40 49.13 -42.72
N VAL A 275 -2.32 49.57 -43.38
CA VAL A 275 -1.65 48.81 -44.45
C VAL A 275 -1.02 47.53 -43.90
N ILE A 276 -0.48 47.56 -42.67
CA ILE A 276 0.05 46.37 -42.00
C ILE A 276 -1.07 45.34 -41.75
N ALA A 277 -2.23 45.81 -41.27
CA ALA A 277 -3.37 44.94 -40.98
C ALA A 277 -4.11 44.44 -42.23
N ALA A 278 -4.21 45.26 -43.28
CA ALA A 278 -4.87 44.90 -44.54
C ALA A 278 -3.99 44.05 -45.47
N GLY A 279 -2.66 44.16 -45.36
CA GLY A 279 -1.69 43.34 -46.06
C GLY A 279 -1.21 42.11 -45.25
N GLY A 280 -1.75 41.88 -44.07
CA GLY A 280 -1.48 40.73 -43.22
C GLY A 280 -2.64 39.73 -43.19
N THR A 281 -2.39 38.52 -42.69
CA THR A 281 -3.38 37.43 -42.63
C THR A 281 -3.93 37.23 -41.21
N ASN A 282 -5.16 36.72 -41.13
CA ASN A 282 -5.89 36.45 -39.89
C ASN A 282 -6.14 37.67 -38.97
N PHE A 283 -6.02 38.90 -39.48
CA PHE A 283 -6.54 40.10 -38.84
C PHE A 283 -8.09 40.08 -38.82
N PRO A 284 -8.75 40.63 -37.76
CA PRO A 284 -10.20 40.75 -37.74
C PRO A 284 -10.73 41.82 -38.71
N ILE A 285 -9.92 42.85 -38.97
CA ILE A 285 -10.21 43.96 -39.86
C ILE A 285 -8.90 44.66 -40.27
N GLY A 286 -8.83 45.13 -41.52
CA GLY A 286 -7.65 45.83 -42.06
C GLY A 286 -7.50 47.28 -41.56
N GLN A 287 -7.30 47.47 -40.25
CA GLN A 287 -7.16 48.78 -39.61
C GLN A 287 -6.00 48.80 -38.60
N SER A 288 -5.33 49.96 -38.47
CA SER A 288 -4.34 50.21 -37.42
C SER A 288 -4.93 50.04 -36.03
N GLY A 289 -4.08 49.64 -35.06
CA GLY A 289 -4.57 49.16 -33.78
C GLY A 289 -3.50 48.59 -32.86
N TYR A 290 -3.92 47.73 -31.95
CA TYR A 290 -3.04 46.96 -31.05
C TYR A 290 -3.51 45.50 -30.96
N LEU A 291 -2.56 44.57 -30.88
CA LEU A 291 -2.82 43.16 -30.57
C LEU A 291 -2.26 42.83 -29.18
N LEU A 292 -3.15 42.48 -28.25
CA LEU A 292 -2.79 41.84 -26.99
C LEU A 292 -2.95 40.32 -27.13
N VAL A 293 -1.94 39.57 -26.70
CA VAL A 293 -1.96 38.11 -26.65
C VAL A 293 -1.74 37.63 -25.22
N MET A 294 -2.71 36.90 -24.70
CA MET A 294 -2.68 36.24 -23.40
C MET A 294 -2.44 34.74 -23.62
N SER A 295 -1.34 34.22 -23.12
CA SER A 295 -0.87 32.84 -23.39
C SER A 295 -0.08 32.26 -22.23
N ALA A 296 -0.01 30.93 -22.16
CA ALA A 296 0.95 30.21 -21.33
C ALA A 296 2.40 30.32 -21.86
N ALA A 297 2.59 30.45 -23.18
CA ALA A 297 3.91 30.63 -23.78
C ALA A 297 4.46 32.03 -23.50
N GLN A 298 5.74 32.12 -23.11
CA GLN A 298 6.48 33.37 -22.93
C GLN A 298 6.86 33.99 -24.29
N LEU A 299 7.18 35.28 -24.31
CA LEU A 299 7.65 35.97 -25.52
C LEU A 299 9.00 35.37 -25.98
N GLY A 300 9.08 34.95 -27.24
CA GLY A 300 10.22 34.17 -27.77
C GLY A 300 10.22 32.68 -27.41
N GLY A 301 9.27 32.21 -26.61
CA GLY A 301 9.14 30.80 -26.21
C GLY A 301 8.49 29.88 -27.25
N VAL A 302 8.28 28.61 -26.92
CA VAL A 302 7.67 27.64 -27.83
C VAL A 302 6.22 28.00 -28.15
N THR A 303 5.87 28.03 -29.45
CA THR A 303 4.51 28.19 -29.98
C THR A 303 3.56 27.16 -29.38
N VAL A 304 2.48 27.62 -28.73
CA VAL A 304 1.45 26.75 -28.14
C VAL A 304 0.21 26.64 -29.03
N THR A 305 -0.38 25.44 -29.05
CA THR A 305 -1.54 25.10 -29.88
C THR A 305 -2.88 25.25 -29.16
N SER A 306 -2.91 25.64 -27.88
CA SER A 306 -4.15 25.79 -27.12
C SER A 306 -3.96 26.76 -25.95
N GLY A 307 -5.04 27.38 -25.48
CA GLY A 307 -5.02 28.28 -24.32
C GLY A 307 -4.44 29.67 -24.59
N VAL A 308 -4.49 30.12 -25.85
CA VAL A 308 -4.18 31.51 -26.22
C VAL A 308 -5.48 32.28 -26.39
N CYS A 309 -5.56 33.49 -25.83
CA CYS A 309 -6.60 34.46 -26.14
C CYS A 309 -5.97 35.69 -26.80
N GLN A 310 -6.54 36.15 -27.91
CA GLN A 310 -6.12 37.36 -28.61
C GLN A 310 -7.22 38.41 -28.53
N VAL A 311 -6.82 39.64 -28.24
CA VAL A 311 -7.68 40.83 -28.27
C VAL A 311 -7.07 41.82 -29.26
N TYR A 312 -7.83 42.21 -30.27
CA TYR A 312 -7.43 43.21 -31.26
C TYR A 312 -8.25 44.48 -31.09
N TYR A 313 -7.57 45.57 -30.76
CA TYR A 313 -8.16 46.91 -30.70
C TYR A 313 -7.98 47.60 -32.05
N ALA A 314 -9.01 47.63 -32.89
CA ALA A 314 -9.02 48.32 -34.17
C ALA A 314 -9.32 49.81 -33.94
N GLY A 315 -8.27 50.64 -33.91
CA GLY A 315 -8.35 52.04 -33.48
C GLY A 315 -9.21 52.91 -34.40
N ASN A 316 -9.04 52.78 -35.72
CA ASN A 316 -9.72 53.65 -36.68
C ASN A 316 -11.24 53.42 -36.75
N GLY A 317 -11.69 52.20 -36.44
CA GLY A 317 -13.11 51.83 -36.37
C GLY A 317 -13.69 51.85 -34.96
N ASN A 318 -12.87 52.17 -33.95
CA ASN A 318 -13.19 52.08 -32.52
C ASN A 318 -13.84 50.75 -32.10
N LYS A 319 -13.28 49.62 -32.57
CA LYS A 319 -13.84 48.28 -32.34
C LYS A 319 -12.85 47.34 -31.68
N VAL A 320 -13.33 46.58 -30.70
CA VAL A 320 -12.58 45.52 -30.05
C VAL A 320 -13.03 44.17 -30.59
N TYR A 321 -12.09 43.32 -30.96
CA TYR A 321 -12.33 41.96 -31.43
C TYR A 321 -11.60 40.98 -30.51
N ASN A 322 -12.20 39.82 -30.26
CA ASN A 322 -11.66 38.79 -29.35
C ASN A 322 -11.72 37.42 -30.03
N ARG A 323 -10.71 36.58 -29.83
CA ARG A 323 -10.73 35.15 -30.23
C ARG A 323 -9.81 34.30 -29.36
N SER A 324 -9.97 32.98 -29.41
CA SER A 324 -9.10 32.05 -28.69
C SER A 324 -8.59 30.92 -29.58
N LEU A 325 -7.37 30.45 -29.33
CA LEU A 325 -6.79 29.25 -29.91
C LEU A 325 -7.07 28.06 -28.98
N ILE A 326 -7.78 27.07 -29.49
CA ILE A 326 -8.20 25.87 -28.75
C ILE A 326 -7.84 24.65 -29.60
N THR A 327 -6.96 23.79 -29.07
CA THR A 327 -6.57 22.50 -29.67
C THR A 327 -6.22 22.57 -31.18
N GLY A 328 -5.38 23.54 -31.55
CA GLY A 328 -4.90 23.77 -32.92
C GLY A 328 -5.80 24.69 -33.76
N THR A 329 -7.04 24.95 -33.32
CA THR A 329 -8.03 25.73 -34.07
C THR A 329 -8.25 27.10 -33.43
N TRP A 330 -8.07 28.17 -34.21
CA TRP A 330 -8.52 29.50 -33.81
C TRP A 330 -10.04 29.59 -33.91
N SER A 331 -10.70 30.10 -32.87
CA SER A 331 -12.09 30.55 -33.00
C SER A 331 -12.18 31.70 -34.01
N PRO A 332 -13.35 31.92 -34.62
CA PRO A 332 -13.63 33.17 -35.32
C PRO A 332 -13.36 34.39 -34.41
N TRP A 333 -13.00 35.50 -35.03
CA TRP A 333 -12.97 36.80 -34.36
C TRP A 333 -14.39 37.27 -34.06
N VAL A 334 -14.70 37.46 -32.78
CA VAL A 334 -15.97 38.02 -32.31
C VAL A 334 -15.78 39.50 -31.99
N ALA A 335 -16.55 40.36 -32.64
CA ALA A 335 -16.57 41.80 -32.33
C ALA A 335 -17.37 42.07 -31.05
N SER A 336 -16.83 42.91 -30.17
CA SER A 336 -17.59 43.52 -29.07
C SER A 336 -18.61 44.51 -29.64
N VAL A 337 -19.85 44.45 -29.15
CA VAL A 337 -20.95 45.34 -29.57
C VAL A 337 -20.93 46.63 -28.76
N ASP A 338 -21.16 47.76 -29.42
CA ASP A 338 -21.35 49.06 -28.78
C ASP A 338 -22.81 49.21 -28.28
N SER A 339 -22.98 49.66 -27.03
CA SER A 339 -24.29 49.87 -26.42
C SER A 339 -25.13 50.91 -27.17
N ALA A 340 -24.51 51.83 -27.91
CA ALA A 340 -25.20 52.78 -28.77
C ALA A 340 -25.94 52.13 -29.97
N GLN A 341 -25.71 50.85 -30.26
CA GLN A 341 -26.40 50.12 -31.34
C GLN A 341 -27.72 49.46 -30.90
N LEU A 342 -28.05 49.50 -29.61
CA LEU A 342 -29.27 48.92 -29.05
C LEU A 342 -30.48 49.82 -29.34
N ALA A 343 -31.57 49.24 -29.84
CA ALA A 343 -32.81 49.92 -30.26
C ALA A 343 -32.66 51.03 -31.33
N ALA A 344 -31.49 51.17 -31.96
CA ALA A 344 -31.29 52.11 -33.06
C ALA A 344 -31.98 51.64 -34.37
N PRO A 345 -32.40 52.54 -35.27
CA PRO A 345 -32.89 52.16 -36.60
C PRO A 345 -31.83 51.38 -37.40
N GLY A 346 -32.14 50.15 -37.79
CA GLY A 346 -31.17 49.23 -38.42
C GLY A 346 -30.13 48.63 -37.46
N GLY A 347 -30.27 48.87 -36.15
CA GLY A 347 -29.44 48.31 -35.08
C GLY A 347 -29.99 46.99 -34.51
N ILE A 348 -29.64 46.72 -33.26
CA ILE A 348 -29.97 45.48 -32.56
C ILE A 348 -31.22 45.68 -31.69
N ALA A 349 -32.21 44.81 -31.81
CA ALA A 349 -33.44 44.88 -31.03
C ALA A 349 -33.18 44.67 -29.52
N THR A 350 -33.87 45.43 -28.69
CA THR A 350 -33.88 45.26 -27.23
C THR A 350 -34.84 44.15 -26.82
N LEU A 351 -34.57 43.50 -25.69
CA LEU A 351 -35.48 42.53 -25.06
C LEU A 351 -36.10 43.13 -23.79
N ASP A 352 -37.33 42.73 -23.48
CA ASP A 352 -38.01 43.02 -22.22
C ASP A 352 -37.53 42.12 -21.07
N ASN A 353 -38.08 42.33 -19.86
CA ASN A 353 -37.76 41.52 -18.67
C ASN A 353 -38.19 40.04 -18.78
N ALA A 354 -38.90 39.64 -19.85
CA ALA A 354 -39.26 38.26 -20.16
C ALA A 354 -38.41 37.69 -21.33
N GLY A 355 -37.38 38.41 -21.78
CA GLY A 355 -36.48 37.99 -22.86
C GLY A 355 -37.08 38.11 -24.26
N LYS A 356 -38.11 38.95 -24.46
CA LYS A 356 -38.85 39.08 -25.73
C LYS A 356 -38.69 40.47 -26.34
N VAL A 357 -38.73 40.54 -27.67
CA VAL A 357 -38.77 41.83 -28.38
C VAL A 357 -40.09 42.55 -28.03
N PRO A 358 -40.07 43.80 -27.55
CA PRO A 358 -41.28 44.54 -27.19
C PRO A 358 -42.27 44.66 -28.36
N GLN A 359 -43.57 44.52 -28.09
CA GLN A 359 -44.62 44.42 -29.11
C GLN A 359 -44.62 45.58 -30.13
N GLY A 360 -44.28 46.80 -29.71
CA GLY A 360 -44.16 47.97 -30.59
C GLY A 360 -43.02 47.92 -31.61
N GLN A 361 -42.11 46.93 -31.50
CA GLN A 361 -41.01 46.66 -32.45
C GLN A 361 -41.36 45.53 -33.44
N ILE A 362 -42.57 44.94 -33.39
CA ILE A 362 -42.97 43.77 -34.19
C ILE A 362 -44.02 44.16 -35.26
N PRO A 363 -43.69 44.12 -36.56
CA PRO A 363 -44.66 44.37 -37.63
C PRO A 363 -45.70 43.23 -37.78
N GLY A 364 -46.95 43.58 -38.10
CA GLY A 364 -47.94 42.63 -38.64
C GLY A 364 -49.05 42.13 -37.69
N VAL A 365 -49.24 42.73 -36.51
CA VAL A 365 -50.15 42.21 -35.46
C VAL A 365 -51.66 42.28 -35.80
N ASN A 366 -52.07 43.10 -36.78
CA ASN A 366 -53.48 43.33 -37.11
C ASN A 366 -53.87 42.77 -38.50
N ALA A 367 -54.99 42.04 -38.58
CA ALA A 367 -55.58 41.59 -39.83
C ALA A 367 -56.11 42.76 -40.69
N ARG A 368 -56.02 42.63 -42.01
CA ARG A 368 -56.43 43.67 -42.97
C ARG A 368 -57.91 43.52 -43.35
N PRO A 369 -58.75 44.56 -43.30
CA PRO A 369 -60.16 44.43 -43.66
C PRO A 369 -60.32 44.05 -45.14
N LEU A 370 -61.22 43.08 -45.40
CA LEU A 370 -61.75 42.77 -46.73
C LEU A 370 -62.87 43.75 -47.09
N GLY A 371 -63.03 44.01 -48.38
CA GLY A 371 -64.08 44.85 -48.94
C GLY A 371 -65.46 44.19 -48.97
N ALA A 372 -66.43 44.93 -49.49
CA ALA A 372 -67.86 44.62 -49.35
C ALA A 372 -68.37 43.49 -50.27
N ALA A 373 -67.60 43.07 -51.28
CA ALA A 373 -67.97 42.02 -52.23
C ALA A 373 -66.73 41.31 -52.83
N ASP A 374 -65.63 41.25 -52.09
CA ASP A 374 -64.34 40.79 -52.60
C ASP A 374 -64.35 39.31 -53.00
N ASP A 375 -63.58 38.94 -54.02
CA ASP A 375 -63.33 37.54 -54.37
C ASP A 375 -62.14 36.98 -53.56
N LEU A 376 -62.37 35.97 -52.73
CA LEU A 376 -61.30 35.32 -51.97
C LEU A 376 -60.21 34.68 -52.87
N ASN A 377 -60.49 34.43 -54.15
CA ASN A 377 -59.49 33.92 -55.11
C ASN A 377 -58.38 34.95 -55.42
N ALA A 378 -58.63 36.25 -55.23
CA ALA A 378 -57.64 37.31 -55.45
C ALA A 378 -56.59 37.38 -54.31
N TYR A 379 -56.91 36.86 -53.13
CA TYR A 379 -56.08 36.98 -51.92
C TYR A 379 -55.01 35.88 -51.86
N ALA A 380 -53.94 36.09 -52.63
CA ALA A 380 -52.79 35.18 -52.78
C ALA A 380 -51.51 35.62 -52.06
N THR A 381 -51.50 36.78 -51.41
CA THR A 381 -50.36 37.29 -50.65
C THR A 381 -50.43 36.80 -49.19
N PRO A 382 -49.33 36.32 -48.57
CA PRO A 382 -49.35 35.88 -47.19
C PRO A 382 -49.80 36.96 -46.21
N GLY A 383 -50.63 36.57 -45.25
CA GLY A 383 -51.17 37.47 -44.23
C GLY A 383 -52.61 37.13 -43.84
N ASP A 384 -53.09 37.84 -42.81
CA ASP A 384 -54.42 37.68 -42.26
C ASP A 384 -55.34 38.82 -42.72
N TYR A 385 -56.56 38.46 -43.13
CA TYR A 385 -57.55 39.35 -43.73
C TYR A 385 -58.93 39.12 -43.09
N SER A 386 -59.59 40.17 -42.61
CA SER A 386 -60.85 40.08 -41.88
C SER A 386 -62.06 40.50 -42.71
N GLN A 387 -62.98 39.57 -42.97
CA GLN A 387 -64.32 39.91 -43.44
C GLN A 387 -65.22 40.18 -42.24
N ASN A 388 -65.59 41.45 -42.06
CA ASN A 388 -66.20 41.93 -40.82
C ASN A 388 -67.74 41.84 -40.80
N THR A 389 -68.41 41.52 -41.91
CA THR A 389 -69.88 41.38 -41.95
C THR A 389 -70.35 40.15 -42.75
N ASN A 390 -71.44 39.52 -42.28
CA ASN A 390 -72.08 38.42 -43.00
C ASN A 390 -72.62 38.86 -44.37
N ALA A 391 -73.10 40.11 -44.48
CA ALA A 391 -73.60 40.66 -45.73
C ALA A 391 -72.52 40.71 -46.82
N ALA A 392 -71.31 41.16 -46.48
CA ALA A 392 -70.19 41.18 -47.42
C ALA A 392 -69.61 39.79 -47.71
N ALA A 393 -69.63 38.87 -46.73
CA ALA A 393 -69.30 37.45 -46.98
C ALA A 393 -70.34 36.74 -47.87
N ALA A 394 -71.59 37.19 -47.88
CA ALA A 394 -72.66 36.67 -48.74
C ALA A 394 -72.66 37.30 -50.15
N ALA A 395 -72.19 38.55 -50.27
CA ALA A 395 -72.07 39.27 -51.54
C ALA A 395 -70.75 39.00 -52.28
N GLY A 396 -69.70 38.62 -51.56
CA GLY A 396 -68.38 38.32 -52.12
C GLY A 396 -68.25 36.91 -52.70
N ALA A 397 -67.27 36.73 -53.59
CA ALA A 397 -67.09 35.49 -54.34
C ALA A 397 -66.16 34.49 -53.63
N ASN A 398 -66.40 33.20 -53.86
CA ASN A 398 -65.56 32.07 -53.41
C ASN A 398 -65.38 31.92 -51.88
N TYR A 399 -66.29 32.48 -51.07
CA TYR A 399 -66.40 32.15 -49.64
C TYR A 399 -66.87 30.70 -49.42
N PRO A 400 -66.42 30.01 -48.36
CA PRO A 400 -66.92 28.67 -48.01
C PRO A 400 -68.36 28.69 -47.45
N THR A 401 -68.80 29.83 -46.92
CA THR A 401 -70.09 30.01 -46.28
C THR A 401 -70.40 31.53 -46.20
N PRO A 402 -71.67 31.97 -46.29
CA PRO A 402 -72.05 33.39 -46.24
C PRO A 402 -72.00 33.97 -44.81
N LEU A 403 -70.84 33.86 -44.15
CA LEU A 403 -70.59 34.28 -42.77
C LEU A 403 -69.26 35.05 -42.66
N ALA A 404 -69.25 36.09 -41.83
CA ALA A 404 -68.07 36.85 -41.45
C ALA A 404 -67.00 35.95 -40.84
N GLY A 405 -65.73 36.30 -41.04
CA GLY A 405 -64.61 35.45 -40.64
C GLY A 405 -63.24 35.98 -41.04
N LEU A 406 -62.22 35.31 -40.53
CA LEU A 406 -60.82 35.55 -40.85
C LEU A 406 -60.38 34.63 -41.99
N LEU A 407 -59.89 35.22 -43.09
CA LEU A 407 -59.07 34.53 -44.08
C LEU A 407 -57.59 34.64 -43.67
N SER A 408 -56.92 33.51 -43.50
CA SER A 408 -55.47 33.44 -43.34
C SER A 408 -54.83 32.81 -44.58
N VAL A 409 -53.95 33.57 -45.25
CA VAL A 409 -53.16 33.10 -46.38
C VAL A 409 -51.81 32.66 -45.86
N ARG A 410 -51.59 31.35 -45.75
CA ARG A 410 -50.39 30.78 -45.08
C ARG A 410 -49.15 30.75 -45.97
N PHE A 411 -49.33 30.55 -47.28
CA PHE A 411 -48.27 30.52 -48.27
C PHE A 411 -48.68 31.29 -49.53
N GLY A 412 -47.73 32.02 -50.11
CA GLY A 412 -47.92 32.84 -51.31
C GLY A 412 -47.26 32.22 -52.54
N THR A 413 -47.31 32.95 -53.66
CA THR A 413 -46.93 32.45 -55.00
C THR A 413 -45.43 32.15 -55.17
N GLY A 414 -45.00 30.99 -54.68
CA GLY A 414 -43.75 30.33 -55.05
C GLY A 414 -43.85 29.61 -56.42
N SER A 415 -42.82 28.83 -56.76
CA SER A 415 -42.58 28.29 -58.12
C SER A 415 -43.73 27.53 -58.78
N ASN A 416 -44.62 26.91 -57.99
CA ASN A 416 -45.76 26.12 -58.49
C ASN A 416 -47.12 26.86 -58.32
N ASN A 417 -47.08 28.19 -58.16
CA ASN A 417 -48.23 29.08 -57.91
C ASN A 417 -49.19 28.59 -56.80
N ALA A 418 -48.60 27.91 -55.81
CA ALA A 418 -49.32 27.28 -54.70
C ALA A 418 -49.76 28.34 -53.69
N VAL A 419 -51.02 28.28 -53.25
CA VAL A 419 -51.58 29.17 -52.23
C VAL A 419 -52.42 28.34 -51.28
N TYR A 420 -52.15 28.46 -49.97
CA TYR A 420 -52.95 27.82 -48.93
C TYR A 420 -53.84 28.87 -48.26
N GLN A 421 -55.14 28.62 -48.21
CA GLN A 421 -56.11 29.46 -47.53
C GLN A 421 -56.85 28.70 -46.42
N GLU A 422 -56.89 29.31 -45.25
CA GLU A 422 -57.73 28.91 -44.12
C GLU A 422 -58.78 29.99 -43.88
N TYR A 423 -60.05 29.63 -43.73
CA TYR A 423 -61.13 30.56 -43.39
C TYR A 423 -61.82 30.11 -42.11
N THR A 424 -61.91 30.99 -41.11
CA THR A 424 -62.52 30.69 -39.81
C THR A 424 -63.64 31.69 -39.51
N THR A 425 -64.87 31.21 -39.29
CA THR A 425 -66.04 32.09 -39.07
C THR A 425 -66.02 32.75 -37.68
N TYR A 426 -66.45 34.02 -37.60
CA TYR A 426 -66.59 34.77 -36.35
C TYR A 426 -67.86 34.43 -35.56
N THR A 427 -68.39 33.21 -35.69
CA THR A 427 -69.63 32.77 -35.02
C THR A 427 -69.36 32.39 -33.56
N LEU A 428 -69.95 33.15 -32.62
CA LEU A 428 -69.78 32.95 -31.17
C LEU A 428 -70.24 31.57 -30.68
N ALA A 429 -71.25 30.99 -31.34
CA ALA A 429 -71.61 29.59 -31.21
C ALA A 429 -71.14 28.84 -32.47
N ASN A 430 -70.43 27.73 -32.28
CA ASN A 430 -69.94 26.86 -33.35
C ASN A 430 -69.14 27.60 -34.45
N PRO A 431 -67.94 28.13 -34.16
CA PRO A 431 -67.01 28.58 -35.19
C PRO A 431 -66.64 27.41 -36.10
N ARG A 432 -66.70 27.65 -37.43
CA ARG A 432 -66.39 26.67 -38.48
C ARG A 432 -65.08 27.04 -39.13
N LYS A 433 -64.21 26.05 -39.33
CA LYS A 433 -62.92 26.21 -40.00
C LYS A 433 -62.93 25.46 -41.33
N PHE A 434 -62.59 26.17 -42.39
CA PHE A 434 -62.49 25.65 -43.75
C PHE A 434 -61.06 25.83 -44.26
N ILE A 435 -60.60 24.88 -45.06
CA ILE A 435 -59.29 24.91 -45.72
C ILE A 435 -59.44 24.65 -47.22
N ARG A 436 -58.63 25.34 -48.05
CA ARG A 436 -58.48 25.04 -49.48
C ARG A 436 -57.10 25.41 -50.00
N ASN A 437 -56.73 24.80 -51.12
CA ASN A 437 -55.46 25.05 -51.81
C ASN A 437 -55.71 25.51 -53.26
N ARG A 438 -54.88 26.43 -53.75
CA ARG A 438 -54.57 26.58 -55.18
C ARG A 438 -53.25 25.86 -55.44
N PHE A 439 -53.13 25.21 -56.59
CA PHE A 439 -51.84 24.76 -57.12
C PHE A 439 -51.85 24.79 -58.65
N GLN A 440 -50.67 24.88 -59.27
CA GLN A 440 -50.52 24.80 -60.72
C GLN A 440 -50.41 23.34 -61.18
N SER A 441 -51.31 22.93 -62.07
CA SER A 441 -51.32 21.62 -62.70
C SER A 441 -51.46 21.78 -64.21
N ALA A 442 -50.66 21.05 -64.99
CA ALA A 442 -50.60 21.19 -66.46
C ALA A 442 -50.50 22.66 -66.95
N GLY A 443 -49.80 23.52 -66.20
CA GLY A 443 -49.64 24.94 -66.50
C GLY A 443 -50.76 25.87 -65.99
N VAL A 444 -51.92 25.35 -65.59
CA VAL A 444 -53.07 26.16 -65.10
C VAL A 444 -53.12 26.14 -63.57
N ALA A 445 -53.33 27.30 -62.94
CA ALA A 445 -53.44 27.44 -61.49
C ALA A 445 -54.91 27.39 -61.03
N THR A 446 -55.33 26.25 -60.50
CA THR A 446 -56.75 25.96 -60.18
C THR A 446 -56.99 25.93 -58.68
N TRP A 447 -58.07 26.56 -58.22
CA TRP A 447 -58.52 26.46 -56.83
C TRP A 447 -59.26 25.14 -56.59
N GLY A 448 -58.89 24.43 -55.53
CA GLY A 448 -59.68 23.32 -55.00
C GLY A 448 -60.92 23.81 -54.24
N ALA A 449 -61.86 22.89 -54.02
CA ALA A 449 -63.01 23.12 -53.15
C ALA A 449 -62.59 23.40 -51.69
N TRP A 450 -63.48 24.06 -50.94
CA TRP A 450 -63.34 24.22 -49.50
C TRP A 450 -63.72 22.93 -48.75
N PHE A 451 -62.86 22.50 -47.82
CA PHE A 451 -63.13 21.38 -46.91
C PHE A 451 -63.28 21.90 -45.49
N GLU A 452 -64.36 21.52 -44.80
CA GLU A 452 -64.55 21.82 -43.37
C GLU A 452 -63.79 20.82 -42.49
N GLN A 453 -63.18 21.32 -41.41
CA GLN A 453 -62.54 20.47 -40.40
C GLN A 453 -63.51 20.14 -39.26
N ALA A 454 -63.64 18.84 -38.94
CA ALA A 454 -64.48 18.35 -37.85
C ALA A 454 -63.97 18.85 -36.48
N ARG A 455 -64.88 19.00 -35.52
CA ARG A 455 -64.57 19.47 -34.16
C ARG A 455 -64.48 18.31 -33.16
N VAL A 456 -63.84 18.58 -32.01
CA VAL A 456 -63.63 17.58 -30.93
C VAL A 456 -64.95 17.10 -30.32
N ASP A 457 -65.96 17.97 -30.22
CA ASP A 457 -67.32 17.62 -29.75
C ASP A 457 -68.07 16.66 -30.70
N GLN A 458 -67.51 16.37 -31.87
CA GLN A 458 -68.05 15.45 -32.86
C GLN A 458 -67.17 14.18 -33.02
N ALA A 459 -66.12 14.02 -32.21
CA ALA A 459 -65.11 12.98 -32.34
C ALA A 459 -65.03 12.00 -31.15
N MET A 460 -65.51 12.38 -29.95
CA MET A 460 -65.62 11.51 -28.77
C MET A 460 -66.88 11.85 -27.97
N THR A 461 -67.54 10.82 -27.42
CA THR A 461 -68.78 10.99 -26.63
C THR A 461 -68.49 10.89 -25.13
N HIS A 462 -69.13 11.74 -24.31
CA HIS A 462 -69.02 11.69 -22.84
C HIS A 462 -70.38 11.38 -22.20
N VAL A 463 -70.44 10.37 -21.33
CA VAL A 463 -71.66 9.94 -20.63
C VAL A 463 -71.42 9.88 -19.12
N TYR A 464 -72.27 10.55 -18.34
CA TYR A 464 -72.17 10.60 -16.89
C TYR A 464 -73.15 9.61 -16.23
N LEU A 465 -72.64 8.74 -15.36
CA LEU A 465 -73.39 7.67 -14.69
C LEU A 465 -73.68 8.05 -13.22
N THR A 466 -74.94 7.88 -12.81
CA THR A 466 -75.44 8.29 -11.48
C THR A 466 -76.14 7.19 -10.68
N ALA A 467 -76.58 6.12 -11.34
CA ALA A 467 -77.33 5.01 -10.76
C ALA A 467 -76.61 3.67 -10.99
N GLY A 468 -76.98 2.64 -10.23
CA GLY A 468 -76.54 1.26 -10.44
C GLY A 468 -76.75 0.84 -11.90
N THR A 469 -75.67 0.41 -12.56
CA THR A 469 -75.63 0.21 -14.01
C THR A 469 -74.99 -1.13 -14.32
N ASP A 470 -75.42 -1.81 -15.38
CA ASP A 470 -74.76 -3.04 -15.84
C ASP A 470 -73.57 -2.69 -16.77
N ALA A 471 -72.36 -3.09 -16.38
CA ALA A 471 -71.16 -2.84 -17.17
C ALA A 471 -71.21 -3.47 -18.58
N ASN A 472 -72.00 -4.53 -18.80
CA ASN A 472 -72.20 -5.13 -20.13
C ASN A 472 -73.05 -4.27 -21.07
N THR A 473 -73.80 -3.28 -20.57
CA THR A 473 -74.60 -2.36 -21.41
C THR A 473 -73.83 -1.12 -21.88
N LEU A 474 -72.65 -0.88 -21.30
CA LEU A 474 -71.79 0.28 -21.58
C LEU A 474 -70.89 -0.01 -22.79
N VAL A 475 -71.47 -0.01 -23.98
CA VAL A 475 -70.86 -0.59 -25.21
C VAL A 475 -70.79 0.36 -26.41
N ALA A 476 -71.08 1.65 -26.23
CA ALA A 476 -70.98 2.63 -27.31
C ALA A 476 -69.51 2.88 -27.68
N ASP A 477 -69.21 2.95 -28.99
CA ASP A 477 -67.85 3.21 -29.47
C ASP A 477 -67.38 4.63 -29.13
N ASN A 478 -66.06 4.83 -29.03
CA ASN A 478 -65.41 6.12 -28.76
C ASN A 478 -66.09 6.93 -27.64
N THR A 479 -66.56 6.22 -26.60
CA THR A 479 -67.37 6.78 -25.51
C THR A 479 -66.64 6.65 -24.17
N PHE A 480 -66.62 7.75 -23.43
CA PHE A 480 -66.03 7.89 -22.10
C PHE A 480 -67.14 7.96 -21.05
N TYR A 481 -67.23 6.96 -20.19
CA TYR A 481 -68.21 6.88 -19.11
C TYR A 481 -67.58 7.35 -17.79
N THR A 482 -68.25 8.20 -17.01
CA THR A 482 -67.71 8.79 -15.77
C THR A 482 -68.69 8.77 -14.61
N TRP A 483 -68.19 8.73 -13.37
CA TRP A 483 -69.00 8.84 -12.14
C TRP A 483 -68.21 9.43 -10.97
N SER A 484 -68.86 10.25 -10.14
CA SER A 484 -68.23 10.91 -8.97
C SER A 484 -68.28 10.10 -7.68
N ALA A 485 -69.02 8.99 -7.63
CA ALA A 485 -69.23 8.16 -6.46
C ALA A 485 -69.46 6.71 -6.87
N GLY A 486 -69.12 5.74 -6.01
CA GLY A 486 -69.11 4.31 -6.35
C GLY A 486 -70.45 3.67 -6.74
N THR A 487 -71.58 4.40 -6.61
CA THR A 487 -72.96 3.90 -6.82
C THR A 487 -73.17 3.12 -8.13
N PRO A 488 -72.66 3.53 -9.31
CA PRO A 488 -72.88 2.77 -10.54
C PRO A 488 -72.26 1.38 -10.51
N MET A 489 -71.17 1.21 -9.75
CA MET A 489 -70.50 -0.08 -9.53
C MET A 489 -71.13 -0.86 -8.37
N SER A 490 -71.34 -0.23 -7.21
CA SER A 490 -71.78 -0.90 -5.98
C SER A 490 -73.25 -1.33 -5.96
N ALA A 491 -74.08 -0.69 -6.79
CA ALA A 491 -75.47 -1.08 -7.06
C ALA A 491 -75.67 -1.60 -8.50
N GLY A 492 -74.57 -1.89 -9.21
CA GLY A 492 -74.58 -2.37 -10.59
C GLY A 492 -74.18 -3.85 -10.72
N SER A 493 -74.07 -4.30 -11.96
CA SER A 493 -73.71 -5.67 -12.34
C SER A 493 -72.52 -5.71 -13.30
N ASN A 494 -71.82 -6.84 -13.34
CA ASN A 494 -70.71 -7.14 -14.25
C ASN A 494 -69.46 -6.22 -14.19
N TRP A 495 -69.33 -5.38 -13.16
CA TRP A 495 -68.12 -4.62 -12.83
C TRP A 495 -66.97 -5.53 -12.32
N PRO A 496 -65.72 -5.03 -12.22
CA PRO A 496 -64.62 -5.80 -11.63
C PRO A 496 -64.95 -6.25 -10.20
N PRO A 497 -64.49 -7.44 -9.78
CA PRO A 497 -64.65 -7.94 -8.42
C PRO A 497 -63.73 -7.14 -7.48
N SER A 498 -64.12 -5.92 -7.12
CA SER A 498 -63.31 -4.98 -6.34
C SER A 498 -63.78 -4.92 -4.88
N GLY A 499 -62.83 -4.93 -3.93
CA GLY A 499 -63.11 -4.64 -2.51
C GLY A 499 -63.43 -3.17 -2.22
N ALA A 500 -63.52 -2.32 -3.26
CA ALA A 500 -63.75 -0.89 -3.20
C ALA A 500 -64.56 -0.38 -4.40
N PHE A 501 -65.58 0.43 -4.14
CA PHE A 501 -66.33 1.16 -5.16
C PHE A 501 -66.17 2.66 -4.91
N ASN A 502 -65.61 3.39 -5.86
CA ASN A 502 -65.34 4.82 -5.73
C ASN A 502 -65.54 5.55 -7.07
N ALA A 503 -65.34 6.87 -7.10
CA ALA A 503 -65.25 7.67 -8.32
C ALA A 503 -64.31 7.05 -9.36
N GLY A 504 -64.62 7.21 -10.63
CA GLY A 504 -63.87 6.56 -11.70
C GLY A 504 -64.35 6.91 -13.10
N TYR A 505 -63.71 6.29 -14.08
CA TYR A 505 -64.04 6.39 -15.49
C TYR A 505 -63.80 5.09 -16.23
N MET A 506 -64.47 4.91 -17.37
CA MET A 506 -64.30 3.78 -18.27
C MET A 506 -64.26 4.23 -19.74
N ASN A 507 -63.24 3.78 -20.46
CA ASN A 507 -63.10 3.92 -21.90
C ASN A 507 -63.74 2.70 -22.59
N VAL A 508 -64.39 2.92 -23.73
CA VAL A 508 -64.94 1.85 -24.57
C VAL A 508 -64.45 2.01 -26.00
N TYR A 509 -63.92 0.92 -26.56
CA TYR A 509 -63.35 0.86 -27.90
C TYR A 509 -63.97 -0.32 -28.67
N TRP A 510 -64.50 -0.09 -29.86
CA TRP A 510 -64.85 -1.18 -30.77
C TRP A 510 -63.59 -1.76 -31.43
N LEU A 511 -63.42 -3.08 -31.33
CA LEU A 511 -62.45 -3.84 -32.12
C LEU A 511 -63.07 -4.28 -33.46
N SER A 512 -64.37 -4.53 -33.45
CA SER A 512 -65.23 -4.70 -34.63
C SER A 512 -66.69 -4.54 -34.23
N ALA A 513 -67.62 -4.55 -35.20
CA ALA A 513 -69.05 -4.55 -34.90
C ALA A 513 -69.43 -5.78 -34.05
N GLY A 514 -69.76 -5.54 -32.78
CA GLY A 514 -70.08 -6.57 -31.79
C GLY A 514 -68.93 -6.97 -30.85
N ILE A 515 -67.67 -6.61 -31.12
CA ILE A 515 -66.53 -6.92 -30.24
C ILE A 515 -65.99 -5.63 -29.62
N VAL A 516 -66.02 -5.55 -28.29
CA VAL A 516 -65.65 -4.35 -27.53
C VAL A 516 -64.53 -4.63 -26.51
N CYS A 517 -63.66 -3.65 -26.32
CA CYS A 517 -62.74 -3.57 -25.19
C CYS A 517 -63.26 -2.52 -24.19
N GLN A 518 -63.13 -2.81 -22.89
CA GLN A 518 -63.45 -1.91 -21.79
C GLN A 518 -62.22 -1.73 -20.89
N GLU A 519 -61.79 -0.49 -20.73
CA GLU A 519 -60.69 -0.11 -19.82
C GLU A 519 -61.22 0.80 -18.73
N LEU A 520 -61.05 0.42 -17.46
CA LEU A 520 -61.75 0.97 -16.31
C LEU A 520 -60.77 1.35 -15.21
N SER A 521 -60.80 2.60 -14.74
CA SER A 521 -59.97 3.09 -13.63
C SER A 521 -60.82 3.56 -12.46
N VAL A 522 -60.65 2.91 -11.30
CA VAL A 522 -61.21 3.35 -10.02
C VAL A 522 -60.18 4.22 -9.29
N LEU A 523 -60.58 5.42 -8.86
CA LEU A 523 -59.70 6.43 -8.28
C LEU A 523 -59.61 6.33 -6.75
N PHE A 524 -58.47 6.73 -6.18
CA PHE A 524 -58.22 6.70 -4.74
C PHE A 524 -57.39 7.91 -4.31
N THR A 525 -57.77 8.58 -3.22
CA THR A 525 -57.04 9.73 -2.69
C THR A 525 -55.65 9.33 -2.23
N GLY A 526 -54.61 9.95 -2.78
CA GLY A 526 -53.22 9.72 -2.38
C GLY A 526 -52.63 8.37 -2.80
N GLN A 527 -53.24 7.67 -3.77
CA GLN A 527 -52.78 6.34 -4.23
C GLN A 527 -52.90 6.21 -5.75
N LYS A 528 -52.19 5.24 -6.34
CA LYS A 528 -52.39 4.87 -7.75
C LYS A 528 -53.84 4.39 -7.99
N PRO A 529 -54.46 4.76 -9.14
CA PRO A 529 -55.73 4.18 -9.56
C PRO A 529 -55.67 2.65 -9.64
N ARG A 530 -56.82 2.01 -9.46
CA ARG A 530 -56.99 0.56 -9.69
C ARG A 530 -57.59 0.39 -11.07
N THR A 531 -56.72 0.08 -12.03
CA THR A 531 -57.10 -0.09 -13.42
C THR A 531 -57.38 -1.57 -13.73
N TYR A 532 -58.48 -1.80 -14.44
CA TYR A 532 -58.94 -3.11 -14.89
C TYR A 532 -59.25 -3.07 -16.38
N VAL A 533 -59.01 -4.17 -17.09
CA VAL A 533 -59.32 -4.31 -18.52
C VAL A 533 -60.06 -5.62 -18.76
N ARG A 534 -61.05 -5.60 -19.66
CA ARG A 534 -61.66 -6.80 -20.25
C ARG A 534 -62.04 -6.56 -21.72
N HIS A 535 -62.33 -7.65 -22.43
CA HIS A 535 -63.02 -7.58 -23.71
C HIS A 535 -64.22 -8.54 -23.72
N GLY A 536 -65.17 -8.30 -24.62
CA GLY A 536 -66.38 -9.11 -24.75
C GLY A 536 -67.02 -8.99 -26.13
N ASN A 537 -67.90 -9.95 -26.43
CA ASN A 537 -68.75 -9.96 -27.61
C ASN A 537 -70.19 -9.64 -27.20
N THR A 538 -70.67 -8.46 -27.59
CA THR A 538 -71.99 -7.94 -27.26
C THR A 538 -73.12 -8.59 -28.08
N ALA A 539 -72.79 -9.22 -29.21
CA ALA A 539 -73.74 -9.98 -30.01
C ALA A 539 -74.02 -11.40 -29.45
N THR A 540 -73.20 -11.88 -28.51
CA THR A 540 -73.37 -13.18 -27.83
C THR A 540 -73.36 -13.06 -26.30
N ASP A 541 -73.43 -11.85 -25.76
CA ASP A 541 -73.23 -11.46 -24.34
C ASP A 541 -72.11 -12.24 -23.64
N THR A 542 -70.99 -12.46 -24.33
CA THR A 542 -69.88 -13.30 -23.87
C THR A 542 -68.70 -12.43 -23.46
N TRP A 543 -68.40 -12.38 -22.16
CA TRP A 543 -67.39 -11.48 -21.60
C TRP A 543 -66.23 -12.24 -20.94
N GLN A 544 -65.02 -11.72 -21.11
CA GLN A 544 -63.87 -12.19 -20.34
C GLN A 544 -63.88 -11.61 -18.92
N ALA A 545 -63.26 -12.34 -17.99
CA ALA A 545 -63.01 -11.86 -16.64
C ALA A 545 -62.13 -10.59 -16.64
N TRP A 546 -62.47 -9.63 -15.79
CA TRP A 546 -61.68 -8.42 -15.58
C TRP A 546 -60.27 -8.77 -15.09
N ARG A 547 -59.24 -8.27 -15.77
CA ARG A 547 -57.84 -8.39 -15.33
C ARG A 547 -57.33 -7.05 -14.81
N ALA A 548 -56.61 -7.08 -13.69
CA ALA A 548 -56.00 -5.91 -13.09
C ALA A 548 -54.72 -5.53 -13.87
N VAL A 549 -54.48 -4.23 -14.05
CA VAL A 549 -53.35 -3.71 -14.83
C VAL A 549 -52.63 -2.61 -14.05
N GLY A 550 -51.30 -2.60 -14.12
CA GLY A 550 -50.45 -1.63 -13.42
C GLY A 550 -50.06 -2.04 -12.00
N SER A 551 -49.33 -1.16 -11.32
CA SER A 551 -48.87 -1.35 -9.93
C SER A 551 -49.78 -0.63 -8.94
N TRP A 552 -49.99 -1.21 -7.77
CA TRP A 552 -50.91 -0.71 -6.74
C TRP A 552 -50.14 -0.16 -5.53
N SER A 553 -50.64 0.89 -4.86
CA SER A 553 -49.88 1.55 -3.79
C SER A 553 -49.95 0.89 -2.40
N ASN A 554 -50.86 -0.07 -2.20
CA ASN A 554 -50.95 -0.89 -0.98
C ASN A 554 -51.86 -2.10 -1.20
N THR A 555 -51.93 -2.98 -0.19
CA THR A 555 -52.73 -4.21 -0.16
C THR A 555 -54.19 -4.01 0.30
N LEU A 556 -54.61 -2.78 0.59
CA LEU A 556 -55.98 -2.52 1.02
C LEU A 556 -56.94 -2.65 -0.16
N GLN A 557 -58.06 -3.34 0.07
CA GLN A 557 -59.15 -3.52 -0.89
C GLN A 557 -58.72 -4.15 -2.22
N MET A 558 -57.90 -5.21 -2.11
CA MET A 558 -57.60 -6.14 -3.20
C MET A 558 -58.86 -6.72 -3.85
N PRO A 559 -58.78 -7.26 -5.08
CA PRO A 559 -59.93 -7.87 -5.75
C PRO A 559 -60.48 -9.08 -4.97
N THR A 560 -61.79 -9.28 -5.08
CA THR A 560 -62.56 -10.34 -4.40
C THR A 560 -62.69 -11.63 -5.23
N ALA A 561 -62.05 -11.69 -6.39
CA ALA A 561 -61.87 -12.88 -7.23
C ALA A 561 -60.58 -12.73 -8.07
N ASP A 562 -60.21 -13.75 -8.86
CA ASP A 562 -59.00 -13.72 -9.70
C ASP A 562 -59.06 -12.62 -10.80
N CYS A 563 -58.18 -11.63 -10.66
CA CYS A 563 -57.89 -10.60 -11.66
C CYS A 563 -56.46 -10.72 -12.24
N GLY A 564 -55.72 -11.80 -11.98
CA GLY A 564 -54.31 -11.97 -12.36
C GLY A 564 -53.33 -11.45 -11.31
N ASP A 565 -52.03 -11.63 -11.50
CA ASP A 565 -51.00 -11.21 -10.53
C ASP A 565 -50.86 -9.68 -10.45
N ILE A 566 -50.80 -9.15 -9.22
CA ILE A 566 -50.73 -7.70 -8.94
C ILE A 566 -49.40 -7.37 -8.26
N TYR A 567 -48.67 -6.37 -8.77
CA TYR A 567 -47.51 -5.83 -8.06
C TYR A 567 -47.92 -4.67 -7.14
N VAL A 568 -47.53 -4.74 -5.88
CA VAL A 568 -47.80 -3.71 -4.86
C VAL A 568 -46.51 -2.99 -4.49
N ASP A 569 -46.52 -1.66 -4.57
CA ASP A 569 -45.41 -0.79 -4.19
C ASP A 569 -44.97 -1.10 -2.75
N GLY A 570 -43.68 -1.43 -2.56
CA GLY A 570 -43.09 -1.74 -1.25
C GLY A 570 -43.48 -3.10 -0.63
N ALA A 571 -44.57 -3.74 -1.07
CA ALA A 571 -45.00 -5.06 -0.56
C ALA A 571 -44.71 -6.23 -1.53
N GLY A 572 -44.50 -5.95 -2.82
CA GLY A 572 -44.15 -6.95 -3.84
C GLY A 572 -45.36 -7.58 -4.54
N TRP A 573 -45.11 -8.70 -5.22
CA TRP A 573 -46.13 -9.42 -5.99
C TRP A 573 -47.17 -10.10 -5.09
N HIS A 574 -48.42 -10.10 -5.56
CA HIS A 574 -49.59 -10.71 -4.91
C HIS A 574 -50.40 -11.51 -5.93
N ARG A 575 -50.87 -12.69 -5.52
CA ARG A 575 -51.59 -13.66 -6.37
C ARG A 575 -52.87 -14.13 -5.69
N TRP A 576 -53.90 -14.41 -6.50
CA TRP A 576 -55.13 -15.05 -6.02
C TRP A 576 -54.87 -16.49 -5.58
N ASN A 577 -55.24 -16.84 -4.35
CA ASN A 577 -55.00 -18.17 -3.76
C ASN A 577 -56.22 -19.10 -3.74
N GLY A 578 -57.36 -18.66 -4.32
CA GLY A 578 -58.65 -19.35 -4.24
C GLY A 578 -59.71 -18.62 -3.40
N THR A 579 -59.29 -17.84 -2.41
CA THR A 579 -60.19 -17.06 -1.52
C THR A 579 -59.78 -15.61 -1.28
N ALA A 580 -58.50 -15.25 -1.49
CA ALA A 580 -58.00 -13.88 -1.37
C ALA A 580 -56.72 -13.68 -2.22
N TYR A 581 -56.31 -12.42 -2.36
CA TYR A 581 -54.94 -12.09 -2.77
C TYR A 581 -53.97 -12.26 -1.61
N ALA A 582 -52.99 -13.16 -1.77
CA ALA A 582 -51.89 -13.36 -0.85
C ALA A 582 -50.57 -12.86 -1.45
N ARG A 583 -49.63 -12.45 -0.61
CA ARG A 583 -48.26 -12.11 -1.04
C ARG A 583 -47.61 -13.35 -1.66
N PHE A 584 -47.08 -13.20 -2.87
CA PHE A 584 -46.45 -14.26 -3.65
C PHE A 584 -45.07 -13.77 -4.06
N ASP A 585 -44.02 -14.28 -3.43
CA ASP A 585 -42.66 -14.09 -3.93
C ASP A 585 -42.43 -15.08 -5.08
N PRO A 586 -42.28 -14.63 -6.34
CA PRO A 586 -42.02 -15.54 -7.45
C PRO A 586 -40.65 -16.22 -7.27
N ALA A 587 -40.55 -17.48 -7.69
CA ALA A 587 -39.33 -18.28 -7.66
C ALA A 587 -38.30 -17.84 -8.74
N ILE A 588 -37.95 -16.56 -8.72
CA ILE A 588 -36.74 -16.02 -9.34
C ILE A 588 -35.59 -16.42 -8.42
N ALA A 589 -34.48 -16.89 -8.98
CA ALA A 589 -33.40 -17.47 -8.19
C ALA A 589 -32.87 -16.51 -7.11
N GLN A 590 -32.97 -16.96 -5.85
CA GLN A 590 -32.12 -16.51 -4.77
C GLN A 590 -30.66 -16.83 -5.18
N ASP A 591 -29.62 -16.05 -4.85
CA ASP A 591 -29.36 -15.48 -3.53
C ASP A 591 -28.34 -14.31 -3.65
N LEU A 592 -28.80 -13.07 -3.91
CA LEU A 592 -27.93 -11.88 -3.89
C LEU A 592 -28.67 -10.59 -3.52
N ALA A 593 -28.86 -10.39 -2.22
CA ALA A 593 -29.44 -9.18 -1.65
C ALA A 593 -28.35 -8.11 -1.39
N PHE A 594 -28.57 -6.90 -1.91
CA PHE A 594 -27.81 -5.71 -1.54
C PHE A 594 -28.48 -5.04 -0.33
N ASP A 595 -28.05 -5.40 0.87
CA ASP A 595 -28.54 -4.84 2.13
C ASP A 595 -27.95 -3.43 2.35
N SER A 596 -28.75 -2.42 2.03
CA SER A 596 -28.42 -1.00 2.19
C SER A 596 -28.43 -0.50 3.64
N ALA A 597 -29.00 -1.26 4.59
CA ALA A 597 -29.02 -0.90 6.00
C ALA A 597 -27.71 -1.31 6.71
N SER A 598 -27.07 -2.41 6.31
CA SER A 598 -25.76 -2.83 6.83
C SER A 598 -24.59 -2.72 5.85
N TRP A 599 -24.83 -2.24 4.63
CA TRP A 599 -23.85 -2.12 3.54
C TRP A 599 -23.17 -3.45 3.20
N LYS A 600 -23.96 -4.52 3.12
CA LYS A 600 -23.50 -5.88 2.84
C LYS A 600 -24.18 -6.45 1.60
N VAL A 601 -23.39 -7.10 0.75
CA VAL A 601 -23.92 -8.10 -0.16
C VAL A 601 -24.15 -9.38 0.66
N ARG A 602 -25.37 -9.92 0.63
CA ARG A 602 -25.75 -11.13 1.37
C ARG A 602 -26.43 -12.13 0.44
N GLY A 603 -26.14 -13.41 0.62
CA GLY A 603 -26.87 -14.50 -0.02
C GLY A 603 -26.21 -15.86 0.18
N ALA A 604 -27.00 -16.92 0.21
CA ALA A 604 -26.53 -18.30 0.19
C ALA A 604 -26.18 -18.73 -1.24
N THR A 605 -24.91 -18.69 -1.62
CA THR A 605 -24.43 -18.99 -2.98
C THR A 605 -24.48 -20.49 -3.36
N GLY A 606 -25.24 -21.32 -2.64
CA GLY A 606 -25.30 -22.77 -2.82
C GLY A 606 -26.66 -23.39 -2.49
N PHE A 607 -27.12 -24.29 -3.36
CA PHE A 607 -28.39 -25.01 -3.20
C PHE A 607 -28.22 -26.30 -2.37
N GLY A 608 -28.58 -26.23 -1.09
CA GLY A 608 -28.68 -27.39 -0.19
C GLY A 608 -27.46 -27.61 0.74
N PRO A 609 -27.53 -28.60 1.65
CA PRO A 609 -26.67 -28.65 2.84
C PRO A 609 -25.15 -28.71 2.61
N ASN A 610 -24.72 -29.19 1.44
CA ASN A 610 -23.31 -29.41 1.08
C ASN A 610 -22.87 -28.60 -0.16
N ALA A 611 -23.67 -27.65 -0.64
CA ALA A 611 -23.35 -26.89 -1.85
C ALA A 611 -22.46 -25.67 -1.52
N GLY A 612 -21.15 -25.79 -1.75
CA GLY A 612 -20.23 -24.66 -1.68
C GLY A 612 -20.36 -23.74 -2.90
N GLY A 613 -20.81 -22.49 -2.69
CA GLY A 613 -20.87 -21.49 -3.74
C GLY A 613 -19.52 -20.84 -4.03
N VAL A 614 -19.21 -20.62 -5.32
CA VAL A 614 -17.88 -20.20 -5.78
C VAL A 614 -17.93 -18.94 -6.67
N ILE A 615 -16.98 -18.03 -6.47
CA ILE A 615 -16.67 -16.94 -7.41
C ILE A 615 -15.54 -17.45 -8.30
N GLN A 616 -15.87 -17.84 -9.54
CA GLN A 616 -14.93 -18.40 -10.52
C GLN A 616 -15.03 -17.70 -11.87
N SER A 617 -13.92 -17.64 -12.60
CA SER A 617 -13.96 -17.42 -14.05
C SER A 617 -14.02 -18.76 -14.76
N THR A 618 -14.92 -18.93 -15.72
CA THR A 618 -15.00 -20.11 -16.58
C THR A 618 -14.03 -20.05 -17.77
N SER A 619 -13.32 -18.93 -17.96
CA SER A 619 -12.32 -18.76 -19.02
C SER A 619 -11.31 -17.66 -18.66
N GLY A 620 -10.01 -17.98 -18.67
CA GLY A 620 -8.96 -17.02 -18.29
C GLY A 620 -8.91 -16.72 -16.78
N THR A 621 -8.06 -15.78 -16.39
CA THR A 621 -7.72 -15.51 -14.98
C THR A 621 -8.89 -14.88 -14.20
N GLY A 622 -9.43 -15.60 -13.21
CA GLY A 622 -10.34 -15.04 -12.21
C GLY A 622 -9.58 -14.38 -11.05
N ASN A 623 -9.90 -13.12 -10.74
CA ASN A 623 -9.28 -12.35 -9.66
C ASN A 623 -10.35 -11.77 -8.71
N LEU A 624 -10.23 -12.02 -7.39
CA LEU A 624 -11.05 -11.37 -6.38
C LEU A 624 -10.34 -10.12 -5.84
N ASN A 625 -10.56 -8.99 -6.51
CA ASN A 625 -9.90 -7.73 -6.17
C ASN A 625 -10.63 -6.99 -5.03
N VAL A 626 -9.90 -6.58 -4.00
CA VAL A 626 -10.37 -5.64 -2.95
C VAL A 626 -9.42 -4.45 -2.93
N ALA A 627 -9.96 -3.25 -3.16
CA ALA A 627 -9.19 -2.01 -3.25
C ALA A 627 -9.78 -0.90 -2.37
N PRO A 628 -8.94 -0.01 -1.79
CA PRO A 628 -9.41 1.09 -0.96
C PRO A 628 -9.90 2.26 -1.81
N GLY A 629 -10.93 2.98 -1.34
CA GLY A 629 -11.44 4.18 -2.02
C GLY A 629 -10.53 5.41 -1.94
N THR A 630 -9.49 5.38 -1.10
CA THR A 630 -8.53 6.47 -0.90
C THR A 630 -7.12 5.94 -0.70
N ALA A 631 -6.12 6.76 -1.07
CA ALA A 631 -4.73 6.48 -0.69
C ALA A 631 -4.59 6.39 0.85
N ALA A 632 -3.72 5.49 1.30
CA ALA A 632 -3.45 5.15 2.70
C ALA A 632 -4.54 4.37 3.48
N ALA A 633 -5.74 4.13 2.92
CA ALA A 633 -6.64 3.12 3.49
C ALA A 633 -6.18 1.69 3.11
N GLY A 634 -6.31 0.73 4.03
CA GLY A 634 -5.98 -0.68 3.78
C GLY A 634 -7.12 -1.46 3.13
N SER A 635 -6.81 -2.67 2.66
CA SER A 635 -7.79 -3.62 2.09
C SER A 635 -7.54 -5.04 2.56
N ARG A 636 -8.61 -5.85 2.65
CA ARG A 636 -8.52 -7.22 3.16
C ARG A 636 -9.67 -8.12 2.70
N VAL A 637 -9.37 -9.42 2.64
CA VAL A 637 -10.33 -10.52 2.56
C VAL A 637 -10.31 -11.28 3.89
N ASN A 638 -11.49 -11.52 4.46
CA ASN A 638 -11.65 -12.20 5.76
C ASN A 638 -12.46 -13.49 5.59
N VAL A 639 -11.99 -14.58 6.18
CA VAL A 639 -12.72 -15.84 6.37
C VAL A 639 -13.01 -15.99 7.86
N TRP A 640 -14.29 -16.13 8.21
CA TRP A 640 -14.77 -16.19 9.59
C TRP A 640 -15.13 -17.62 9.98
N GLN A 641 -14.85 -18.02 11.22
CA GLN A 641 -15.24 -19.32 11.76
C GLN A 641 -16.76 -19.46 11.88
N ASP A 642 -17.44 -18.40 12.30
CA ASP A 642 -18.88 -18.33 12.51
C ASP A 642 -19.40 -16.90 12.32
N ALA A 643 -20.73 -16.71 12.40
CA ALA A 643 -21.40 -15.42 12.21
C ALA A 643 -21.63 -14.64 13.53
N GLY A 644 -21.09 -15.11 14.65
CA GLY A 644 -21.26 -14.52 15.98
C GLY A 644 -20.31 -13.35 16.25
N ALA A 645 -20.59 -12.60 17.32
CA ALA A 645 -19.83 -11.41 17.68
C ALA A 645 -18.37 -11.70 18.13
N ASN A 646 -18.09 -12.93 18.54
CA ASN A 646 -16.80 -13.35 19.12
C ASN A 646 -16.07 -14.40 18.24
N ALA A 647 -16.28 -14.38 16.94
CA ALA A 647 -15.68 -15.34 16.00
C ALA A 647 -14.16 -15.20 15.88
N SER A 648 -13.48 -16.32 15.60
CA SER A 648 -12.12 -16.33 15.05
C SER A 648 -12.14 -15.92 13.56
N VAL A 649 -11.08 -15.27 13.07
CA VAL A 649 -10.98 -14.81 11.69
C VAL A 649 -9.58 -15.05 11.11
N LEU A 650 -9.52 -15.58 9.89
CA LEU A 650 -8.34 -15.58 9.04
C LEU A 650 -8.45 -14.39 8.07
N SER A 651 -7.43 -13.54 8.04
CA SER A 651 -7.41 -12.33 7.20
C SER A 651 -6.18 -12.28 6.30
N PHE A 652 -6.39 -12.07 5.01
CA PHE A 652 -5.38 -11.66 4.04
C PHE A 652 -5.49 -10.14 3.86
N GLN A 653 -4.46 -9.39 4.24
CA GLN A 653 -4.54 -7.94 4.40
C GLN A 653 -3.38 -7.20 3.73
N CYS A 654 -3.64 -6.02 3.18
CA CYS A 654 -2.62 -5.09 2.69
C CYS A 654 -2.89 -3.69 3.24
N PHE A 655 -1.88 -3.11 3.87
CA PHE A 655 -1.89 -1.76 4.46
C PHE A 655 -0.62 -1.00 4.01
N PRO A 656 -0.56 0.32 4.17
CA PRO A 656 0.67 1.10 3.92
C PRO A 656 1.90 0.64 4.72
N SER A 657 1.70 -0.12 5.81
CA SER A 657 2.76 -0.71 6.64
C SER A 657 3.24 -2.08 6.17
N GLY A 658 2.56 -2.73 5.22
CA GLY A 658 2.92 -4.06 4.71
C GLY A 658 1.73 -4.93 4.29
N ALA A 659 2.06 -6.12 3.76
CA ALA A 659 1.11 -7.19 3.52
C ALA A 659 1.18 -8.24 4.64
N TYR A 660 0.03 -8.78 5.05
CA TYR A 660 -0.09 -9.66 6.22
C TYR A 660 -1.06 -10.82 5.95
N ILE A 661 -0.70 -11.99 6.45
CA ILE A 661 -1.63 -13.09 6.75
C ILE A 661 -1.82 -13.07 8.27
N THR A 662 -3.05 -13.08 8.75
CA THR A 662 -3.35 -12.86 10.18
C THR A 662 -4.41 -13.84 10.67
N SER A 663 -4.08 -14.60 11.72
CA SER A 663 -5.09 -15.20 12.59
C SER A 663 -5.50 -14.17 13.66
N GLY A 664 -6.78 -13.90 13.77
CA GLY A 664 -7.35 -12.88 14.64
C GLY A 664 -8.71 -13.29 15.22
N ARG A 665 -9.37 -12.33 15.85
CA ARG A 665 -10.68 -12.50 16.51
C ARG A 665 -11.46 -11.20 16.54
N THR A 666 -12.78 -11.28 16.70
CA THR A 666 -13.58 -10.18 17.25
C THR A 666 -13.91 -10.39 18.71
N GLY A 667 -14.14 -9.29 19.44
CA GLY A 667 -14.57 -9.30 20.84
C GLY A 667 -13.71 -10.20 21.73
N ALA A 668 -14.37 -11.14 22.41
CA ALA A 668 -13.78 -12.09 23.34
C ALA A 668 -13.42 -13.45 22.70
N GLY A 669 -13.33 -13.55 21.38
CA GLY A 669 -13.04 -14.80 20.66
C GLY A 669 -11.67 -15.42 20.97
N ALA A 670 -11.41 -16.59 20.39
CA ALA A 670 -10.10 -17.24 20.46
C ALA A 670 -9.19 -16.80 19.29
N TYR A 671 -7.89 -16.67 19.55
CA TYR A 671 -6.89 -16.75 18.47
C TYR A 671 -6.74 -18.22 18.09
N GLN A 672 -6.66 -18.51 16.79
CA GLN A 672 -6.38 -19.85 16.28
C GLN A 672 -4.92 -19.96 15.82
N PRO A 673 -4.29 -21.15 15.84
CA PRO A 673 -3.03 -21.34 15.14
C PRO A 673 -3.20 -21.15 13.63
N LEU A 674 -2.15 -20.68 12.95
CA LEU A 674 -2.05 -20.79 11.48
C LEU A 674 -1.44 -22.15 11.18
N ILE A 675 -2.23 -23.10 10.71
CA ILE A 675 -1.79 -24.47 10.38
C ILE A 675 -1.57 -24.58 8.86
N PHE A 676 -0.47 -25.22 8.47
CA PHE A 676 -0.21 -25.66 7.11
C PHE A 676 -0.46 -27.17 7.03
N GLU A 677 -1.30 -27.60 6.09
CA GLU A 677 -1.82 -28.97 6.04
C GLU A 677 -1.77 -29.53 4.62
N VAL A 678 -1.47 -30.83 4.50
CA VAL A 678 -1.45 -31.57 3.24
C VAL A 678 -2.14 -32.92 3.45
N ILE A 679 -3.26 -33.15 2.74
CA ILE A 679 -4.04 -34.41 2.76
C ILE A 679 -4.47 -34.82 4.19
N GLY A 680 -4.90 -33.87 5.03
CA GLY A 680 -5.30 -34.14 6.41
C GLY A 680 -4.17 -34.13 7.45
N TYR A 681 -2.92 -33.90 7.03
CA TYR A 681 -1.75 -33.93 7.92
C TYR A 681 -1.10 -32.54 8.07
N ASP A 682 -0.97 -32.11 9.33
CA ASP A 682 -0.22 -30.91 9.73
C ASP A 682 1.27 -31.06 9.38
N CYS A 683 1.76 -30.21 8.48
CA CYS A 683 3.17 -30.15 8.09
C CYS A 683 3.93 -29.01 8.81
N GLY A 684 3.24 -28.20 9.62
CA GLY A 684 3.80 -27.13 10.44
C GLY A 684 2.74 -26.08 10.79
N ARG A 685 2.96 -25.35 11.87
CA ARG A 685 2.01 -24.34 12.38
C ARG A 685 2.71 -23.15 13.01
N ILE A 686 2.07 -21.99 12.99
CA ILE A 686 2.36 -20.88 13.91
C ILE A 686 1.33 -20.93 15.02
N ASN A 687 1.77 -21.18 16.26
CA ASN A 687 0.88 -21.34 17.40
C ASN A 687 0.38 -19.98 17.94
N THR A 688 -0.57 -20.03 18.88
CA THR A 688 -1.17 -18.84 19.51
C THR A 688 -0.21 -18.03 20.40
N ALA A 689 0.98 -18.56 20.68
CA ALA A 689 2.10 -17.87 21.32
C ALA A 689 3.13 -17.34 20.29
N ALA A 690 2.71 -17.16 19.02
CA ALA A 690 3.52 -16.66 17.90
C ALA A 690 4.80 -17.48 17.61
N THR A 691 4.86 -18.74 18.02
CA THR A 691 5.99 -19.65 17.78
C THR A 691 5.74 -20.49 16.54
N TRP A 692 6.73 -20.59 15.64
CA TRP A 692 6.67 -21.45 14.46
C TRP A 692 7.16 -22.87 14.81
N VAL A 693 6.32 -23.87 14.55
CA VAL A 693 6.60 -25.31 14.65
C VAL A 693 6.67 -25.89 13.25
N MET A 694 7.69 -26.69 12.96
CA MET A 694 7.80 -27.47 11.72
C MET A 694 7.42 -28.93 12.00
N GLY A 695 6.57 -29.51 11.15
CA GLY A 695 5.97 -30.82 11.37
C GLY A 695 4.83 -30.83 12.39
N ALA A 696 4.08 -31.94 12.42
CA ALA A 696 2.88 -32.10 13.22
C ALA A 696 3.12 -31.98 14.74
N GLU A 697 2.26 -31.21 15.42
CA GLU A 697 2.21 -31.18 16.88
C GLU A 697 1.44 -32.39 17.42
N TYR A 698 2.12 -33.53 17.60
CA TYR A 698 1.53 -34.77 18.11
C TYR A 698 2.21 -35.31 19.37
N SER A 699 1.42 -36.05 20.18
CA SER A 699 1.93 -36.79 21.33
C SER A 699 2.80 -37.98 20.88
N ARG A 700 3.65 -38.47 21.79
CA ARG A 700 4.77 -39.36 21.48
C ARG A 700 4.31 -40.69 20.87
N ASN A 701 4.87 -41.06 19.72
CA ASN A 701 5.93 -42.08 19.62
C ASN A 701 6.47 -42.22 18.18
N TYR A 702 7.69 -41.72 17.96
CA TYR A 702 8.54 -41.92 16.76
C TYR A 702 8.00 -41.54 15.37
N LEU A 703 8.04 -40.24 15.06
CA LEU A 703 8.41 -39.74 13.72
C LEU A 703 9.42 -38.58 13.89
N VAL A 704 10.27 -38.33 12.89
CA VAL A 704 11.43 -37.43 13.01
C VAL A 704 11.00 -35.95 13.04
N ARG A 705 11.35 -35.25 14.13
CA ARG A 705 10.92 -33.85 14.38
C ARG A 705 11.74 -32.78 13.64
N GLN A 706 12.89 -33.16 13.07
CA GLN A 706 13.70 -32.32 12.18
C GLN A 706 14.54 -33.23 11.29
N ALA A 707 14.34 -33.17 9.98
CA ALA A 707 15.18 -33.86 9.00
C ALA A 707 15.85 -32.82 8.10
N ILE A 708 17.18 -32.89 7.98
CA ILE A 708 17.97 -31.98 7.15
C ILE A 708 18.63 -32.80 6.04
N ASN A 709 17.94 -32.90 4.91
CA ASN A 709 18.51 -33.48 3.70
C ASN A 709 19.24 -32.37 2.94
N PHE A 710 20.58 -32.44 2.89
CA PHE A 710 21.43 -31.35 2.42
C PHE A 710 22.46 -31.86 1.40
N GLU A 711 22.18 -31.64 0.11
CA GLU A 711 23.14 -31.84 -0.97
C GLU A 711 24.02 -30.58 -1.08
N GLY A 712 25.18 -30.64 -0.41
CA GLY A 712 26.01 -29.48 -0.11
C GLY A 712 26.97 -29.03 -1.22
N GLY A 713 27.50 -27.81 -1.07
CA GLY A 713 28.55 -27.25 -1.93
C GLY A 713 28.89 -25.80 -1.58
N GLY A 714 30.18 -25.46 -1.54
CA GLY A 714 30.66 -24.14 -1.10
C GLY A 714 30.36 -23.86 0.37
N SER A 715 30.30 -22.58 0.75
CA SER A 715 30.06 -22.11 2.13
C SER A 715 28.61 -22.26 2.62
N ARG A 716 27.98 -23.40 2.32
CA ARG A 716 26.59 -23.72 2.70
C ARG A 716 26.59 -24.72 3.86
N PHE A 717 25.65 -24.57 4.78
CA PHE A 717 25.51 -25.42 5.97
C PHE A 717 24.13 -26.07 6.01
N GLY A 718 24.05 -27.34 6.44
CA GLY A 718 22.76 -28.01 6.66
C GLY A 718 22.00 -27.45 7.88
N THR A 719 22.72 -27.13 8.96
CA THR A 719 22.21 -26.31 10.07
C THR A 719 23.26 -25.30 10.48
N LEU A 720 22.83 -24.10 10.84
CA LEU A 720 23.69 -23.02 11.33
C LEU A 720 23.10 -22.48 12.64
N TYR A 721 23.86 -22.61 13.72
CA TYR A 721 23.52 -22.07 15.03
C TYR A 721 24.39 -20.82 15.28
N SER A 722 23.91 -19.67 14.79
CA SER A 722 24.59 -18.38 14.95
C SER A 722 23.83 -17.52 15.97
N PRO A 723 24.25 -17.48 17.24
CA PRO A 723 23.56 -16.71 18.27
C PRO A 723 23.85 -15.20 18.14
N GLN A 724 22.94 -14.38 18.66
CA GLN A 724 23.08 -12.92 18.68
C GLN A 724 24.17 -12.43 19.67
N ALA A 725 24.63 -13.29 20.58
CA ALA A 725 25.70 -13.01 21.54
C ALA A 725 26.44 -14.29 21.94
N ASP A 726 27.73 -14.15 22.26
CA ASP A 726 28.57 -15.23 22.77
C ASP A 726 28.13 -15.75 24.14
N HIS A 727 28.64 -16.93 24.52
CA HIS A 727 28.35 -17.65 25.77
C HIS A 727 26.90 -18.17 25.89
N THR A 728 26.21 -18.27 24.76
CA THR A 728 24.85 -18.80 24.64
C THR A 728 24.83 -20.28 24.24
N SER A 729 23.75 -20.97 24.60
CA SER A 729 23.56 -22.40 24.31
C SER A 729 22.97 -22.59 22.91
N ALA A 730 23.81 -22.92 21.94
CA ALA A 730 23.42 -23.25 20.57
C ALA A 730 22.48 -24.46 20.51
N ILE A 731 22.72 -25.47 21.36
CA ILE A 731 21.84 -26.64 21.56
C ILE A 731 21.68 -26.87 23.06
N VAL A 732 20.47 -27.26 23.48
CA VAL A 732 20.07 -27.48 24.88
C VAL A 732 19.44 -28.87 25.01
N PHE A 733 19.90 -29.65 25.98
CA PHE A 733 19.33 -30.96 26.31
C PHE A 733 18.59 -30.89 27.64
N THR A 734 17.31 -31.26 27.64
CA THR A 734 16.46 -31.32 28.84
C THR A 734 15.96 -32.74 29.10
N ASN A 735 15.70 -33.05 30.36
CA ASN A 735 15.03 -34.29 30.77
C ASN A 735 13.51 -34.24 30.50
N ALA A 736 12.82 -35.35 30.74
CA ALA A 736 11.37 -35.46 30.47
C ALA A 736 10.48 -34.50 31.29
N ALA A 737 11.01 -33.85 32.33
CA ALA A 737 10.34 -32.83 33.14
C ALA A 737 10.81 -31.39 32.81
N GLY A 738 11.59 -31.20 31.75
CA GLY A 738 12.11 -29.89 31.31
C GLY A 738 13.38 -29.41 32.02
N GLY A 739 13.92 -30.18 32.98
CA GLY A 739 15.16 -29.83 33.68
C GLY A 739 16.39 -29.97 32.78
N LEU A 740 17.32 -29.00 32.84
CA LEU A 740 18.55 -28.98 32.04
C LEU A 740 19.48 -30.15 32.42
N VAL A 741 19.95 -30.91 31.43
CA VAL A 741 20.91 -32.03 31.62
C VAL A 741 22.18 -31.93 30.75
N GLY A 742 22.21 -31.02 29.79
CA GLY A 742 23.42 -30.69 29.03
C GLY A 742 23.23 -29.54 28.04
N THR A 743 24.34 -29.01 27.52
CA THR A 743 24.35 -27.95 26.52
C THR A 743 25.49 -28.14 25.51
N ILE A 744 25.32 -27.58 24.32
CA ILE A 744 26.43 -27.19 23.45
C ILE A 744 26.45 -25.67 23.45
N GLN A 745 27.52 -25.07 24.00
CA GLN A 745 27.65 -23.63 24.18
C GLN A 745 28.84 -23.09 23.38
N THR A 746 28.65 -21.95 22.74
CA THR A 746 29.69 -21.26 21.95
C THR A 746 30.21 -20.05 22.71
N SER A 747 31.53 -19.85 22.68
CA SER A 747 32.22 -18.62 23.06
C SER A 747 32.80 -17.95 21.80
N PRO A 748 33.45 -16.78 21.90
CA PRO A 748 34.04 -16.11 20.72
C PRO A 748 35.12 -16.91 19.98
N SER A 749 35.61 -18.01 20.59
CA SER A 749 36.74 -18.80 20.08
C SER A 749 36.62 -20.32 20.23
N ALA A 750 35.59 -20.84 20.91
CA ALA A 750 35.47 -22.27 21.19
C ALA A 750 34.02 -22.76 21.31
N THR A 751 33.82 -24.06 21.05
CA THR A 751 32.56 -24.78 21.34
C THR A 751 32.79 -25.73 22.52
N SER A 752 31.90 -25.71 23.49
CA SER A 752 31.92 -26.57 24.68
C SER A 752 30.76 -27.56 24.67
N TYR A 753 31.02 -28.80 25.09
CA TYR A 753 30.04 -29.90 25.17
C TYR A 753 29.85 -30.28 26.64
N ASN A 754 28.80 -29.73 27.25
CA ASN A 754 28.64 -29.75 28.71
C ASN A 754 27.59 -30.76 29.14
N THR A 755 27.92 -31.58 30.15
CA THR A 755 27.02 -32.59 30.74
C THR A 755 26.93 -32.40 32.26
N THR A 756 25.79 -32.73 32.88
CA THR A 756 25.61 -32.56 34.33
C THR A 756 26.55 -33.46 35.15
N SER A 757 27.44 -32.84 35.91
CA SER A 757 28.42 -33.52 36.80
C SER A 757 28.54 -32.86 38.18
N ASP A 758 27.55 -32.06 38.57
CA ASP A 758 27.46 -31.40 39.89
C ASP A 758 27.33 -32.43 41.03
N TYR A 759 27.81 -32.12 42.24
CA TYR A 759 27.70 -33.04 43.38
C TYR A 759 26.25 -33.21 43.86
N ARG A 760 25.39 -32.21 43.66
CA ARG A 760 23.97 -32.21 44.08
C ARG A 760 23.09 -33.17 43.28
N VAL A 761 23.62 -33.76 42.20
CA VAL A 761 22.97 -34.80 41.39
C VAL A 761 23.70 -36.14 41.48
N LYS A 762 24.52 -36.33 42.52
CA LYS A 762 25.30 -37.54 42.81
C LYS A 762 25.05 -37.97 44.26
N TYR A 763 25.22 -39.27 44.50
CA TYR A 763 25.23 -39.91 45.81
C TYR A 763 26.33 -40.98 45.80
N ASP A 764 26.68 -41.54 46.95
CA ASP A 764 27.71 -42.57 47.14
C ASP A 764 29.04 -42.24 46.41
N ILE A 765 29.62 -41.09 46.77
CA ILE A 765 30.86 -40.58 46.19
C ILE A 765 32.06 -41.19 46.93
N GLU A 766 32.67 -42.19 46.32
CA GLU A 766 33.91 -42.85 46.78
C GLU A 766 35.09 -42.53 45.84
N ASP A 767 36.32 -42.63 46.35
CA ASP A 767 37.53 -42.54 45.53
C ASP A 767 37.71 -43.79 44.66
N MET A 768 38.24 -43.61 43.46
CA MET A 768 38.43 -44.70 42.50
C MET A 768 39.66 -45.55 42.86
N ASP A 769 39.51 -46.86 43.10
CA ASP A 769 40.64 -47.81 43.26
C ASP A 769 41.63 -47.64 42.10
N GLY A 770 42.77 -46.99 42.39
CA GLY A 770 43.83 -46.73 41.42
C GLY A 770 44.45 -48.01 40.87
N ALA A 771 44.52 -49.08 41.66
CA ALA A 771 44.97 -50.38 41.19
C ALA A 771 43.93 -51.02 40.26
N TRP A 772 42.63 -50.84 40.46
CA TRP A 772 41.59 -51.24 39.49
C TRP A 772 41.62 -50.37 38.24
N ALA A 773 41.81 -49.06 38.38
CA ALA A 773 41.92 -48.14 37.26
C ALA A 773 43.11 -48.52 36.37
N LEU A 774 44.29 -48.77 36.96
CA LEU A 774 45.47 -49.24 36.25
C LEU A 774 45.28 -50.63 35.64
N ARG A 775 44.74 -51.62 36.40
CA ARG A 775 44.40 -52.95 35.86
C ARG A 775 43.40 -52.88 34.69
N SER A 776 42.52 -51.88 34.68
CA SER A 776 41.54 -51.67 33.61
C SER A 776 42.19 -51.00 32.39
N VAL A 777 42.96 -49.92 32.58
CA VAL A 777 43.68 -49.24 31.49
C VAL A 777 44.66 -50.18 30.80
N LEU A 778 45.38 -51.03 31.54
CA LEU A 778 46.28 -52.05 30.97
C LEU A 778 45.55 -53.18 30.21
N LYS A 779 44.23 -53.32 30.35
CA LYS A 779 43.40 -54.22 29.54
C LYS A 779 42.79 -53.54 28.31
N MET A 780 42.73 -52.20 28.28
CA MET A 780 42.27 -51.47 27.10
C MET A 780 43.29 -51.66 25.97
N ARG A 781 42.81 -51.80 24.73
CA ARG A 781 43.67 -52.06 23.56
C ARG A 781 43.55 -50.91 22.57
N PRO A 782 44.37 -49.84 22.70
CA PRO A 782 44.52 -48.85 21.64
C PRO A 782 44.96 -49.55 20.35
N ARG A 783 44.30 -49.26 19.24
CA ARG A 783 44.60 -49.81 17.91
C ARG A 783 44.73 -48.67 16.92
N THR A 784 45.76 -48.72 16.08
CA THR A 784 45.73 -48.10 14.75
C THR A 784 44.90 -49.00 13.84
N PHE A 785 43.91 -48.45 13.14
CA PHE A 785 43.10 -49.15 12.15
C PHE A 785 42.88 -48.26 10.92
N ARG A 786 42.31 -48.84 9.86
CA ARG A 786 41.91 -48.10 8.66
C ARG A 786 40.41 -48.26 8.45
N MET A 787 39.73 -47.17 8.12
CA MET A 787 38.29 -47.15 7.92
C MET A 787 37.90 -47.76 6.58
N VAL A 788 37.01 -48.75 6.59
CA VAL A 788 36.60 -49.50 5.37
C VAL A 788 35.90 -48.60 4.33
N MET A 789 35.38 -47.45 4.75
CA MET A 789 34.64 -46.52 3.87
C MET A 789 35.53 -45.59 3.02
N ASP A 790 36.72 -45.20 3.52
CA ASP A 790 37.56 -44.17 2.91
C ASP A 790 39.09 -44.45 3.00
N ASP A 791 39.48 -45.61 3.53
CA ASP A 791 40.86 -46.03 3.78
C ASP A 791 41.66 -45.08 4.71
N SER A 792 41.00 -44.17 5.42
CA SER A 792 41.65 -43.27 6.38
C SER A 792 42.25 -44.04 7.56
N ALA A 793 43.51 -43.75 7.89
CA ALA A 793 44.18 -44.34 9.05
C ALA A 793 43.82 -43.55 10.31
N GLN A 794 43.41 -44.25 11.37
CA GLN A 794 42.92 -43.66 12.62
C GLN A 794 43.42 -44.46 13.83
N ASP A 795 43.73 -43.77 14.92
CA ASP A 795 44.04 -44.37 16.22
C ASP A 795 42.82 -44.30 17.15
N GLY A 796 42.49 -45.39 17.82
CA GLY A 796 41.34 -45.45 18.73
C GLY A 796 41.16 -46.82 19.37
N PHE A 797 39.90 -47.22 19.58
CA PHE A 797 39.54 -48.50 20.18
C PHE A 797 38.49 -49.23 19.32
N ILE A 798 38.63 -50.55 19.23
CA ILE A 798 37.57 -51.40 18.66
C ILE A 798 36.44 -51.51 19.69
N ALA A 799 35.23 -51.09 19.32
CA ALA A 799 34.13 -50.87 20.27
C ALA A 799 33.85 -52.08 21.19
N HIS A 800 33.72 -53.30 20.64
CA HIS A 800 33.46 -54.48 21.46
C HIS A 800 34.68 -54.92 22.31
N GLU A 801 35.93 -54.76 21.84
CA GLU A 801 37.12 -55.00 22.68
C GLU A 801 37.14 -54.05 23.89
N LEU A 802 36.71 -52.80 23.71
CA LEU A 802 36.62 -51.83 24.80
C LEU A 802 35.42 -52.10 25.72
N GLN A 803 34.30 -52.60 25.20
CA GLN A 803 33.06 -52.80 25.95
C GLN A 803 33.22 -53.81 27.10
N GLU A 804 34.07 -54.82 26.94
CA GLU A 804 34.41 -55.79 28.00
C GLU A 804 35.16 -55.16 29.20
N VAL A 805 35.80 -54.00 28.99
CA VAL A 805 36.67 -53.34 29.99
C VAL A 805 36.05 -52.04 30.51
N ALA A 806 35.41 -51.28 29.64
CA ALA A 806 34.82 -49.97 29.90
C ALA A 806 33.43 -49.86 29.21
N PRO A 807 32.42 -50.62 29.66
CA PRO A 807 31.10 -50.64 29.01
C PRO A 807 30.42 -49.28 28.95
N LEU A 808 30.65 -48.41 29.95
CA LEU A 808 30.13 -47.03 29.98
C LEU A 808 30.74 -46.10 28.91
N ALA A 809 31.83 -46.52 28.24
CA ALA A 809 32.46 -45.79 27.14
C ALA A 809 31.99 -46.29 25.75
N VAL A 810 31.09 -47.29 25.68
CA VAL A 810 30.65 -47.90 24.43
C VAL A 810 29.14 -47.94 24.34
N SER A 811 28.58 -47.43 23.24
CA SER A 811 27.15 -47.44 22.97
C SER A 811 26.80 -48.44 21.86
N GLY A 812 25.63 -49.07 22.00
CA GLY A 812 25.17 -50.12 21.08
C GLY A 812 25.68 -51.53 21.41
N GLU A 813 25.06 -52.51 20.77
CA GLU A 813 25.35 -53.94 20.93
C GLU A 813 26.23 -54.42 19.77
N LYS A 814 27.08 -55.42 20.04
CA LYS A 814 27.95 -55.99 19.02
C LYS A 814 27.12 -56.68 17.92
N ASP A 815 27.53 -56.50 16.66
CA ASP A 815 26.97 -57.15 15.47
C ASP A 815 25.45 -56.89 15.27
N ALA A 816 24.91 -55.84 15.90
CA ALA A 816 23.50 -55.48 15.82
C ALA A 816 23.09 -54.96 14.44
N VAL A 817 21.82 -55.18 14.08
CA VAL A 817 21.21 -54.71 12.83
C VAL A 817 19.97 -53.86 13.10
N MET A 818 19.67 -52.94 12.18
CA MET A 818 18.41 -52.20 12.13
C MET A 818 17.63 -52.59 10.88
N ALA A 819 16.32 -52.81 11.02
CA ALA A 819 15.43 -52.98 9.88
C ALA A 819 15.27 -51.64 9.14
N ASP A 820 15.26 -51.67 7.81
CA ASP A 820 14.92 -50.50 7.01
C ASP A 820 13.38 -50.37 6.93
N SER A 821 12.86 -49.23 7.36
CA SER A 821 11.43 -48.91 7.31
C SER A 821 10.88 -48.74 5.89
N HIS A 822 11.75 -48.76 4.86
CA HIS A 822 11.38 -48.70 3.45
C HIS A 822 11.47 -50.06 2.72
N GLY A 823 11.72 -51.15 3.47
CA GLY A 823 11.75 -52.51 2.91
C GLY A 823 13.07 -52.92 2.24
N GLY A 824 14.12 -52.11 2.36
CA GLY A 824 15.48 -52.50 1.98
C GLY A 824 16.09 -53.56 2.90
N ALA A 825 17.28 -54.05 2.54
CA ALA A 825 18.02 -55.01 3.36
C ALA A 825 18.40 -54.41 4.74
N PRO A 826 18.38 -55.20 5.83
CA PRO A 826 18.77 -54.72 7.16
C PRO A 826 20.16 -54.09 7.16
N ARG A 827 20.28 -52.92 7.80
CA ARG A 827 21.52 -52.14 7.83
C ARG A 827 22.26 -52.40 9.14
N MET A 828 23.59 -52.37 9.11
CA MET A 828 24.41 -52.52 10.32
C MET A 828 24.15 -51.38 11.31
N LYS A 829 23.86 -51.73 12.57
CA LYS A 829 23.69 -50.80 13.69
C LYS A 829 25.01 -50.73 14.45
N LEU A 830 25.94 -49.94 13.90
CA LEU A 830 27.30 -49.80 14.42
C LEU A 830 27.33 -49.35 15.88
N GLN A 831 28.31 -49.87 16.63
CA GLN A 831 28.62 -49.41 17.99
C GLN A 831 29.44 -48.11 17.94
N GLY A 832 29.25 -47.23 18.91
CA GLY A 832 30.00 -45.98 19.07
C GLY A 832 30.88 -46.01 20.32
N VAL A 833 32.01 -45.28 20.30
CA VAL A 833 32.92 -45.12 21.45
C VAL A 833 32.93 -43.65 21.89
N ASP A 834 32.70 -43.41 23.18
CA ASP A 834 32.87 -42.11 23.83
C ASP A 834 34.15 -42.12 24.69
N SER A 835 35.25 -41.70 24.07
CA SER A 835 36.57 -41.62 24.72
C SER A 835 36.60 -40.68 25.93
N SER A 836 35.65 -39.74 26.08
CA SER A 836 35.62 -38.85 27.26
C SER A 836 35.41 -39.63 28.57
N LYS A 837 34.72 -40.77 28.51
CA LYS A 837 34.45 -41.64 29.67
C LYS A 837 35.68 -42.41 30.16
N LEU A 838 36.76 -42.43 29.37
CA LEU A 838 38.02 -43.07 29.75
C LEU A 838 38.93 -42.15 30.58
N VAL A 839 38.78 -40.83 30.48
CA VAL A 839 39.69 -39.83 31.07
C VAL A 839 39.85 -40.00 32.58
N ALA A 840 38.75 -40.18 33.32
CA ALA A 840 38.82 -40.37 34.78
C ALA A 840 39.59 -41.65 35.17
N ARG A 841 39.45 -42.73 34.40
CA ARG A 841 40.19 -44.00 34.63
C ARG A 841 41.67 -43.84 34.27
N LEU A 842 42.00 -43.06 33.25
CA LEU A 842 43.38 -42.74 32.88
C LEU A 842 44.08 -41.92 33.99
N VAL A 843 43.39 -40.95 34.59
CA VAL A 843 43.93 -40.17 35.73
C VAL A 843 44.21 -41.08 36.93
N GLY A 844 43.24 -41.91 37.34
CA GLY A 844 43.43 -42.87 38.45
C GLY A 844 44.55 -43.89 38.18
N ALA A 845 44.68 -44.36 36.94
CA ALA A 845 45.78 -45.24 36.53
C ALA A 845 47.15 -44.53 36.59
N LEU A 846 47.24 -43.27 36.19
CA LEU A 846 48.48 -42.47 36.25
C LEU A 846 48.89 -42.17 37.70
N GLN A 847 47.92 -41.88 38.58
CA GLN A 847 48.17 -41.70 40.01
C GLN A 847 48.73 -42.97 40.66
N GLU A 848 48.14 -44.13 40.37
CA GLU A 848 48.66 -45.44 40.83
C GLU A 848 50.02 -45.77 40.22
N MET A 849 50.26 -45.43 38.94
CA MET A 849 51.59 -45.59 38.33
C MET A 849 52.64 -44.73 39.04
N ASN A 850 52.33 -43.47 39.34
CA ASN A 850 53.25 -42.59 40.06
C ASN A 850 53.55 -43.12 41.46
N ARG A 851 52.53 -43.52 42.23
CA ARG A 851 52.67 -44.13 43.56
C ARG A 851 53.55 -45.40 43.53
N ARG A 852 53.43 -46.22 42.49
CA ARG A 852 54.31 -47.39 42.27
C ARG A 852 55.73 -47.00 41.86
N ILE A 853 55.91 -45.95 41.06
CA ILE A 853 57.23 -45.44 40.69
C ILE A 853 57.95 -44.88 41.92
N GLU A 854 57.24 -44.21 42.83
CA GLU A 854 57.78 -43.71 44.10
C GLU A 854 58.21 -44.84 45.04
N ASP A 855 57.39 -45.88 45.22
CA ASP A 855 57.81 -47.06 46.00
C ASP A 855 58.97 -47.81 45.31
N LEU A 856 58.94 -48.02 43.98
CA LEU A 856 60.07 -48.61 43.26
C LEU A 856 61.34 -47.76 43.38
N ALA A 857 61.26 -46.43 43.33
CA ALA A 857 62.42 -45.56 43.53
C ALA A 857 62.99 -45.74 44.95
N GLY A 858 62.12 -45.73 45.97
CA GLY A 858 62.52 -46.03 47.34
C GLY A 858 63.07 -47.45 47.53
N GLN A 859 62.60 -48.44 46.76
CA GLN A 859 63.19 -49.80 46.72
C GLN A 859 64.56 -49.80 46.02
N VAL A 860 64.73 -49.04 44.93
CA VAL A 860 66.00 -48.91 44.19
C VAL A 860 67.06 -48.18 45.00
N GLU A 861 66.72 -47.17 45.81
CA GLU A 861 67.68 -46.57 46.76
C GLU A 861 68.11 -47.60 47.82
N ARG A 862 67.15 -48.33 48.42
CA ARG A 862 67.43 -49.43 49.36
C ARG A 862 68.30 -50.53 48.74
N LEU A 863 68.19 -50.80 47.44
CA LEU A 863 69.00 -51.80 46.72
C LEU A 863 70.34 -51.25 46.23
N ARG A 864 70.46 -49.96 45.90
CA ARG A 864 71.73 -49.32 45.52
C ARG A 864 72.70 -49.15 46.69
N GLY A 865 72.20 -49.15 47.93
CA GLY A 865 73.04 -49.37 49.12
C GLY A 865 73.57 -50.81 49.27
N GLY A 866 73.09 -51.77 48.47
CA GLY A 866 73.34 -53.21 48.65
C GLY A 866 74.78 -53.64 48.45
N ASP A 867 75.46 -53.15 47.42
CA ASP A 867 76.90 -53.40 47.18
C ASP A 867 77.82 -52.49 48.04
N GLY A 868 77.24 -51.79 49.03
CA GLY A 868 77.88 -50.75 49.84
C GLY A 868 77.59 -50.88 51.34
N SER A 869 77.84 -52.07 51.91
CA SER A 869 77.78 -52.44 53.34
C SER A 869 76.39 -52.70 53.99
N ALA A 870 76.12 -54.00 54.18
CA ALA A 870 75.49 -54.67 55.33
C ALA A 870 74.25 -54.06 56.08
N GLY A 871 73.09 -54.74 55.96
CA GLY A 871 71.98 -54.71 56.94
C GLY A 871 70.81 -53.75 56.60
N SER A 872 69.65 -54.12 56.03
CA SER A 872 68.80 -55.34 56.14
C SER A 872 68.25 -55.56 57.56
N THR A 873 66.95 -55.74 57.87
CA THR A 873 65.63 -55.83 57.14
C THR A 873 64.49 -55.65 58.18
N SER A 874 63.18 -55.42 57.92
CA SER A 874 62.36 -54.86 56.81
C SER A 874 60.85 -54.84 57.20
N ARG A 875 59.94 -54.29 56.35
CA ARG A 875 58.44 -54.37 56.39
C ARG A 875 57.75 -53.55 57.50
N SER A 876 56.46 -53.18 57.44
CA SER A 876 55.35 -53.32 56.44
C SER A 876 54.54 -52.00 56.45
N ALA A 877 53.91 -51.47 55.39
CA ALA A 877 52.96 -52.06 54.43
C ALA A 877 51.59 -52.45 55.04
N THR A 878 50.65 -51.51 55.09
CA THR A 878 49.19 -51.75 55.07
C THR A 878 48.49 -50.54 54.41
N GLU A 879 47.26 -50.76 53.96
CA GLU A 879 46.36 -49.86 53.22
C GLU A 879 46.01 -48.56 53.99
N GLN A 880 45.46 -47.50 53.37
CA GLN A 880 44.79 -47.37 52.06
C GLN A 880 45.45 -46.30 51.17
#